data_AF-A0A9Q0LZP1-F1
#
_entry.id   AF-A0A9Q0LZP1-F1
#
_cell.length_a   1.000
_cell.length_b   1.000
_cell.length_c   1.000
_cell.angle_alpha   90.00
_cell.angle_beta   90.00
_cell.angle_gamma   90.00
#
_symmetry.space_group_name_H-M   'P 1'
#
loop_
_entity.id
_entity.type
_entity.pdbx_description
1 polymer ?
#
loop_
_entity_poly.entity_id
_entity_poly.type
_entity_poly.pdbx_seq_one_letter_code
_entity_poly.pdbx_strand_id
1 'polypeptide(L)'
;MVENENGGIFPSLSRTEFEFEVNKELASLQNKMEDCNKFNESVKENLKNIKVDFDSAISRENVLKRRLEQEVNKHNKREKESASLISELKDAYDRNMVKLREHHQKKIFEILDKHKLEMQKWKSRYEKLKFEKKVDQGDHDDSFADEKLHAENKTLKLQNETLEQELKQTKKEMKTIQDNYKSLQKDYEKQSAQLITKNKDLSESKQKIEEFEQKIKENESIIKEKTDKLKTKQESYSELKSRFDKVSNDYETLKGRENKFDDDSNAKRQNNDSTSSDMTTADQKNWDLTRYKEELAILRVELRSVNDKFIKKGKVVEYLRDKNSEINSEMSKLQELFDENKRACEEHMKQIENFQSDIDRNNNEIVARNDQILELKSQIEDCFQNMDLKIKEINDIKRSEKKWKDKCSELEKKHQLLLKEIETIKRKNAALQVEIDRRNHENDNLNLEKKKLTRTNETLKKLCTELETQVDTYSKKCSEVLNAKKSLIKQKSSHDDELSFLHEELSRYKEMHGQLKQENEEYLSKLSQTELEMKNSFTEQKIQVDKLIRENQLEQEKCKQLEDTVDWLHESIEDLEQQLVSLNDERFSITAELSQIKEEASKHITKVSELEQEKRQLLEELQVKSEYEEELIERINFLRDHLKSKEDEMNRNQFALGQTFSQQMKLIKLLQEKAECPKKKPSFFHLSSPKILSQNYHQKFQEAQRSYNLEKTKNYKLNEQLKETNLELERNLVEVKNLKMQMYELQKQFAQNKHESQQKVQSSHSGSYKYTHSFVPIKITFPSECVSCLRKIFFGQKARKCQDCKSIIHATCNLANNCGIPIEEVRRRLHEDSSMCSSSEDFNKSDSIEPSAPEIALDTFSNVETKTLEQELDKILSSPKNKSNQEHFSFSDSMMEILKQ
;
A
#
# COMPACT_ATOMS: atom_id res chain seq x y z
N MET A 1 -42.74 -38.72 -9.87
CA MET A 1 -43.42 -37.46 -10.26
C MET A 1 -43.33 -36.53 -9.07
N VAL A 2 -42.85 -35.31 -9.27
CA VAL A 2 -42.90 -34.21 -8.29
C VAL A 2 -43.30 -32.99 -9.12
N GLU A 3 -44.47 -32.43 -8.84
CA GLU A 3 -44.90 -31.19 -9.47
C GLU A 3 -44.27 -30.03 -8.72
N ASN A 4 -43.75 -29.05 -9.47
CA ASN A 4 -43.08 -27.88 -8.93
C ASN A 4 -43.67 -26.65 -9.66
N GLU A 5 -44.06 -25.62 -8.93
CA GLU A 5 -45.08 -24.64 -9.40
C GLU A 5 -44.62 -23.73 -10.58
N ASN A 6 -43.35 -23.81 -10.98
CA ASN A 6 -42.80 -23.13 -12.15
C ASN A 6 -42.56 -24.11 -13.30
N GLY A 7 -43.54 -24.23 -14.20
CA GLY A 7 -43.55 -25.20 -15.31
C GLY A 7 -42.53 -24.92 -16.42
N GLY A 8 -41.26 -25.32 -16.22
CA GLY A 8 -40.22 -25.35 -17.25
C GLY A 8 -39.79 -26.78 -17.59
N ILE A 9 -39.94 -27.19 -18.86
CA ILE A 9 -39.52 -28.52 -19.34
C ILE A 9 -38.09 -28.43 -19.90
N PHE A 10 -37.16 -29.22 -19.35
CA PHE A 10 -35.80 -29.36 -19.87
C PHE A 10 -35.61 -30.67 -20.66
N PRO A 11 -34.73 -30.73 -21.68
CA PRO A 11 -34.48 -31.94 -22.46
C PRO A 11 -33.59 -32.94 -21.71
N SER A 12 -33.84 -34.24 -21.88
CA SER A 12 -32.99 -35.31 -21.34
C SER A 12 -31.77 -35.57 -22.24
N LEU A 13 -30.58 -35.16 -21.79
CA LEU A 13 -29.29 -35.56 -22.38
C LEU A 13 -28.97 -37.03 -22.09
N SER A 14 -28.09 -37.65 -22.89
CA SER A 14 -27.69 -39.04 -22.67
C SER A 14 -26.66 -39.16 -21.53
N ARG A 15 -26.69 -40.31 -20.84
CA ARG A 15 -25.82 -40.57 -19.68
C ARG A 15 -24.33 -40.43 -19.99
N THR A 16 -23.90 -40.85 -21.18
CA THR A 16 -22.49 -40.76 -21.62
C THR A 16 -22.04 -39.35 -21.95
N GLU A 17 -22.95 -38.48 -22.42
CA GLU A 17 -22.65 -37.04 -22.62
C GLU A 17 -22.55 -36.33 -21.26
N PHE A 18 -23.43 -36.67 -20.32
CA PHE A 18 -23.39 -36.18 -18.94
C PHE A 18 -22.10 -36.59 -18.23
N GLU A 19 -21.71 -37.87 -18.30
CA GLU A 19 -20.45 -38.36 -17.70
C GLU A 19 -19.21 -37.73 -18.36
N PHE A 20 -19.24 -37.39 -19.67
CA PHE A 20 -18.12 -36.67 -20.31
C PHE A 20 -18.03 -35.21 -19.85
N GLU A 21 -19.13 -34.47 -19.84
CA GLU A 21 -19.13 -33.05 -19.50
C GLU A 21 -18.85 -32.85 -18.00
N VAL A 22 -19.33 -33.73 -17.11
CA VAL A 22 -18.98 -33.73 -15.67
C VAL A 22 -17.47 -33.97 -15.44
N ASN A 23 -16.84 -34.89 -16.17
CA ASN A 23 -15.39 -35.11 -16.06
C ASN A 23 -14.58 -33.90 -16.56
N LYS A 24 -15.07 -33.22 -17.60
CA LYS A 24 -14.49 -31.99 -18.15
C LYS A 24 -14.66 -30.79 -17.21
N GLU A 25 -15.80 -30.68 -16.51
CA GLU A 25 -15.97 -29.71 -15.43
C GLU A 25 -15.07 -30.04 -14.24
N LEU A 26 -14.99 -31.29 -13.78
CA LEU A 26 -14.08 -31.71 -12.70
C LEU A 26 -12.62 -31.34 -13.01
N ALA A 27 -12.12 -31.58 -14.22
CA ALA A 27 -10.78 -31.16 -14.63
C ALA A 27 -10.60 -29.63 -14.66
N SER A 28 -11.63 -28.88 -15.09
CA SER A 28 -11.65 -27.41 -15.05
C SER A 28 -11.63 -26.88 -13.61
N LEU A 29 -12.34 -27.54 -12.69
CA LEU A 29 -12.46 -27.16 -11.29
C LEU A 29 -11.21 -27.57 -10.49
N GLN A 30 -10.53 -28.67 -10.84
CA GLN A 30 -9.20 -29.01 -10.33
C GLN A 30 -8.15 -27.96 -10.71
N ASN A 31 -8.07 -27.56 -11.98
CA ASN A 31 -7.16 -26.48 -12.42
C ASN A 31 -7.44 -25.17 -11.66
N LYS A 32 -8.72 -24.77 -11.54
CA LYS A 32 -9.13 -23.60 -10.75
C LYS A 32 -8.76 -23.72 -9.28
N MET A 33 -8.87 -24.89 -8.66
CA MET A 33 -8.40 -25.12 -7.28
C MET A 33 -6.88 -24.99 -7.18
N GLU A 34 -6.11 -25.53 -8.12
CA GLU A 34 -4.65 -25.41 -8.10
C GLU A 34 -4.21 -23.95 -8.27
N ASP A 35 -4.85 -23.19 -9.16
CA ASP A 35 -4.57 -21.77 -9.35
C ASP A 35 -5.04 -20.92 -8.15
N CYS A 36 -6.16 -21.26 -7.51
CA CYS A 36 -6.55 -20.68 -6.22
C CYS A 36 -5.50 -20.95 -5.13
N ASN A 37 -4.90 -22.14 -5.09
CA ASN A 37 -3.84 -22.46 -4.13
C ASN A 37 -2.54 -21.70 -4.44
N LYS A 38 -2.11 -21.62 -5.70
CA LYS A 38 -0.98 -20.77 -6.13
C LYS A 38 -1.20 -19.30 -5.76
N PHE A 39 -2.41 -18.78 -5.97
CA PHE A 39 -2.79 -17.43 -5.56
C PHE A 39 -2.78 -17.25 -4.04
N ASN A 40 -3.28 -18.22 -3.27
CA ASN A 40 -3.31 -18.16 -1.81
C ASN A 40 -1.89 -18.20 -1.19
N GLU A 41 -0.98 -19.00 -1.73
CA GLU A 41 0.45 -18.95 -1.36
C GLU A 41 1.11 -17.63 -1.78
N SER A 42 0.79 -17.09 -2.96
CA SER A 42 1.24 -15.75 -3.37
C SER A 42 0.76 -14.67 -2.40
N VAL A 43 -0.50 -14.71 -1.95
CA VAL A 43 -1.04 -13.79 -0.93
C VAL A 43 -0.33 -13.96 0.42
N LYS A 44 -0.03 -15.19 0.86
CA LYS A 44 0.76 -15.43 2.08
C LYS A 44 2.17 -14.85 1.99
N GLU A 45 2.87 -15.07 0.89
CA GLU A 45 4.23 -14.56 0.70
C GLU A 45 4.22 -13.02 0.57
N ASN A 46 3.21 -12.43 -0.08
CA ASN A 46 3.03 -10.99 -0.12
C ASN A 46 2.75 -10.39 1.28
N LEU A 47 1.91 -11.01 2.11
CA LEU A 47 1.68 -10.57 3.49
C LEU A 47 2.94 -10.67 4.37
N LYS A 48 3.73 -11.72 4.16
CA LYS A 48 5.05 -11.92 4.79
C LYS A 48 6.06 -10.85 4.34
N ASN A 49 6.10 -10.51 3.05
CA ASN A 49 6.93 -9.43 2.51
C ASN A 49 6.52 -8.06 3.07
N ILE A 50 5.22 -7.75 3.11
CA ILE A 50 4.68 -6.52 3.72
C ILE A 50 5.09 -6.42 5.20
N LYS A 51 5.08 -7.54 5.94
CA LYS A 51 5.58 -7.57 7.32
C LYS A 51 7.08 -7.29 7.41
N VAL A 52 7.91 -7.88 6.55
CA VAL A 52 9.35 -7.59 6.48
C VAL A 52 9.61 -6.12 6.15
N ASP A 53 8.84 -5.52 5.24
CA ASP A 53 8.94 -4.10 4.91
C ASP A 53 8.52 -3.18 6.07
N PHE A 54 7.50 -3.58 6.85
CA PHE A 54 7.06 -2.87 8.04
C PHE A 54 8.09 -2.93 9.17
N ASP A 55 8.64 -4.11 9.47
CA ASP A 55 9.73 -4.29 10.44
C ASP A 55 11.00 -3.53 9.99
N SER A 56 11.27 -3.52 8.67
CA SER A 56 12.32 -2.71 8.04
C SER A 56 12.06 -1.19 8.15
N ALA A 57 10.81 -0.73 8.06
CA ALA A 57 10.44 0.67 8.25
C ALA A 57 10.66 1.10 9.71
N ILE A 58 10.23 0.29 10.69
CA ILE A 58 10.49 0.51 12.12
C ILE A 58 12.00 0.53 12.41
N SER A 59 12.78 -0.36 11.79
CA SER A 59 14.24 -0.36 11.91
C SER A 59 14.86 0.93 11.36
N ARG A 60 14.40 1.39 10.19
CA ARG A 60 14.83 2.67 9.57
C ARG A 60 14.47 3.88 10.45
N GLU A 61 13.27 3.94 11.01
CA GLU A 61 12.86 4.99 11.96
C GLU A 61 13.79 5.02 13.19
N ASN A 62 14.05 3.86 13.80
CA ASN A 62 14.95 3.76 14.96
C ASN A 62 16.42 4.09 14.64
N VAL A 63 16.85 4.00 13.37
CA VAL A 63 18.15 4.52 12.92
C VAL A 63 18.12 6.04 12.73
N LEU A 64 17.05 6.59 12.15
CA LEU A 64 16.89 8.04 11.98
C LEU A 64 16.80 8.76 13.33
N LYS A 65 16.05 8.21 14.30
CA LYS A 65 15.95 8.74 15.67
C LYS A 65 17.32 8.82 16.36
N ARG A 66 18.11 7.73 16.30
CA ARG A 66 19.49 7.71 16.82
C ARG A 66 20.43 8.67 16.08
N ARG A 67 20.27 8.89 14.77
CA ARG A 67 21.02 9.93 14.04
C ARG A 67 20.64 11.34 14.49
N LEU A 68 19.36 11.60 14.73
CA LEU A 68 18.88 12.90 15.24
C LEU A 68 19.44 13.18 16.64
N GLU A 69 19.40 12.21 17.54
CA GLU A 69 20.03 12.29 18.87
C GLU A 69 21.54 12.52 18.78
N GLN A 70 22.24 11.91 17.80
CA GLN A 70 23.66 12.15 17.56
C GLN A 70 23.96 13.57 17.04
N GLU A 71 23.15 14.12 16.13
CA GLU A 71 23.34 15.50 15.64
C GLU A 71 22.97 16.55 16.70
N VAL A 72 21.94 16.31 17.52
CA VAL A 72 21.64 17.17 18.69
C VAL A 72 22.82 17.17 19.67
N ASN A 73 23.40 16.00 19.98
CA ASN A 73 24.59 15.93 20.83
C ASN A 73 25.83 16.59 20.21
N LYS A 74 26.01 16.51 18.87
CA LYS A 74 27.06 17.26 18.15
C LYS A 74 26.82 18.77 18.20
N HIS A 75 25.58 19.24 18.06
CA HIS A 75 25.23 20.65 18.19
C HIS A 75 25.58 21.16 19.59
N ASN A 76 25.10 20.48 20.63
CA ASN A 76 25.37 20.81 22.03
C ASN A 76 26.87 20.77 22.37
N LYS A 77 27.69 19.99 21.64
CA LYS A 77 29.15 19.99 21.74
C LYS A 77 29.76 21.23 21.07
N ARG A 78 29.39 21.53 19.81
CA ARG A 78 29.83 22.74 19.08
C ARG A 78 29.46 24.03 19.80
N GLU A 79 28.30 24.07 20.45
CA GLU A 79 27.83 25.21 21.23
C GLU A 79 28.71 25.47 22.46
N LYS A 80 29.12 24.41 23.17
CA LYS A 80 30.09 24.49 24.27
C LYS A 80 31.50 24.85 23.80
N GLU A 81 31.92 24.33 22.65
CA GLU A 81 33.20 24.68 22.02
C GLU A 81 33.21 26.16 21.60
N SER A 82 32.13 26.66 21.00
CA SER A 82 31.94 28.07 20.66
C SER A 82 31.95 28.96 21.91
N ALA A 83 31.26 28.56 22.99
CA ALA A 83 31.30 29.29 24.26
C ALA A 83 32.72 29.34 24.88
N SER A 84 33.52 28.27 24.76
CA SER A 84 34.94 28.26 25.17
C SER A 84 35.74 29.25 24.34
N LEU A 85 35.64 29.18 23.01
CA LEU A 85 36.36 30.06 22.08
C LEU A 85 35.99 31.54 22.29
N ILE A 86 34.73 31.86 22.57
CA ILE A 86 34.30 33.22 22.92
C ILE A 86 34.96 33.70 24.23
N SER A 87 35.09 32.82 25.23
CA SER A 87 35.83 33.15 26.46
C SER A 87 37.34 33.32 26.21
N GLU A 88 37.94 32.43 25.43
CA GLU A 88 39.37 32.48 25.09
C GLU A 88 39.74 33.72 24.26
N LEU A 89 38.88 34.11 23.31
CA LEU A 89 39.00 35.34 22.52
C LEU A 89 38.84 36.59 23.40
N LYS A 90 37.91 36.60 24.35
CA LYS A 90 37.75 37.69 25.31
C LYS A 90 39.01 37.84 26.18
N ASP A 91 39.51 36.76 26.75
CA ASP A 91 40.74 36.78 27.54
C ASP A 91 41.96 37.18 26.68
N ALA A 92 42.01 36.79 25.41
CA ALA A 92 43.06 37.20 24.48
C ALA A 92 42.98 38.70 24.16
N TYR A 93 41.78 39.24 23.95
CA TYR A 93 41.53 40.67 23.79
C TYR A 93 41.99 41.45 25.03
N ASP A 94 41.55 41.05 26.23
CA ASP A 94 41.92 41.72 27.48
C ASP A 94 43.43 41.68 27.73
N ARG A 95 44.09 40.53 27.49
CA ARG A 95 45.57 40.39 27.54
C ARG A 95 46.27 41.32 26.53
N ASN A 96 45.75 41.43 25.32
CA ASN A 96 46.33 42.31 24.29
C ASN A 96 46.11 43.79 24.63
N MET A 97 44.97 44.15 25.20
CA MET A 97 44.69 45.51 25.69
C MET A 97 45.54 45.90 26.91
N VAL A 98 45.95 44.94 27.76
CA VAL A 98 47.00 45.17 28.76
C VAL A 98 48.36 45.44 28.09
N LYS A 99 48.85 44.52 27.25
CA LYS A 99 50.14 44.66 26.54
C LYS A 99 50.24 45.95 25.72
N LEU A 100 49.16 46.37 25.08
CA LEU A 100 49.11 47.61 24.30
C LEU A 100 49.27 48.85 25.19
N ARG A 101 48.62 48.88 26.37
CA ARG A 101 48.80 49.93 27.37
C ARG A 101 50.24 49.96 27.91
N GLU A 102 50.80 48.79 28.26
CA GLU A 102 52.19 48.67 28.71
C GLU A 102 53.20 49.15 27.66
N HIS A 103 53.01 48.77 26.39
CA HIS A 103 53.85 49.23 25.27
C HIS A 103 53.77 50.75 25.08
N HIS A 104 52.56 51.34 25.09
CA HIS A 104 52.42 52.80 25.00
C HIS A 104 53.06 53.50 26.20
N GLN A 105 52.88 52.99 27.42
CA GLN A 105 53.48 53.53 28.63
C GLN A 105 55.02 53.46 28.59
N LYS A 106 55.59 52.32 28.17
CA LYS A 106 57.03 52.15 27.96
C LYS A 106 57.57 53.13 26.91
N LYS A 107 56.87 53.28 25.78
CA LYS A 107 57.26 54.20 24.69
C LYS A 107 57.18 55.68 25.12
N ILE A 108 56.23 56.03 25.99
CA ILE A 108 56.18 57.36 26.63
C ILE A 108 57.40 57.57 27.54
N PHE A 109 57.78 56.59 28.37
CA PHE A 109 58.98 56.69 29.20
C PHE A 109 60.27 56.79 28.37
N GLU A 110 60.41 56.01 27.28
CA GLU A 110 61.55 56.10 26.37
C GLU A 110 61.69 57.49 25.72
N ILE A 111 60.57 58.12 25.33
CA ILE A 111 60.56 59.49 24.81
C ILE A 111 60.94 60.50 25.90
N LEU A 112 60.44 60.33 27.14
CA LEU A 112 60.76 61.20 28.27
C LEU A 112 62.24 61.12 28.65
N ASP A 113 62.82 59.92 28.76
CA ASP A 113 64.25 59.76 29.05
C ASP A 113 65.13 60.20 27.88
N LYS A 114 64.71 60.03 26.61
CA LYS A 114 65.42 60.63 25.47
C LYS A 114 65.45 62.16 25.56
N HIS A 115 64.30 62.81 25.80
CA HIS A 115 64.25 64.27 25.98
C HIS A 115 65.05 64.75 27.20
N LYS A 116 65.07 63.99 28.29
CA LYS A 116 65.84 64.27 29.50
C LYS A 116 67.35 64.17 29.25
N LEU A 117 67.79 63.15 28.50
CA LEU A 117 69.18 63.00 28.06
C LEU A 117 69.59 64.10 27.07
N GLU A 118 68.71 64.48 26.15
CA GLU A 118 68.94 65.62 25.26
C GLU A 118 69.01 66.94 26.03
N MET A 119 68.14 67.19 27.00
CA MET A 119 68.25 68.35 27.90
C MET A 119 69.55 68.34 28.72
N GLN A 120 70.03 67.18 29.17
CA GLN A 120 71.35 67.07 29.81
C GLN A 120 72.50 67.39 28.84
N LYS A 121 72.45 66.89 27.60
CA LYS A 121 73.42 67.24 26.54
C LYS A 121 73.39 68.74 26.21
N TRP A 122 72.22 69.34 26.12
CA TRP A 122 72.04 70.79 25.92
C TRP A 122 72.58 71.60 27.11
N LYS A 123 72.28 71.22 28.36
CA LYS A 123 72.87 71.87 29.55
C LYS A 123 74.39 71.74 29.58
N SER A 124 74.94 70.57 29.24
CA SER A 124 76.40 70.35 29.20
C SER A 124 77.07 71.18 28.11
N ARG A 125 76.47 71.27 26.92
CA ARG A 125 76.93 72.16 25.84
C ARG A 125 76.83 73.64 26.23
N TYR A 126 75.75 74.05 26.87
CA TYR A 126 75.55 75.43 27.32
C TYR A 126 76.58 75.83 28.39
N GLU A 127 76.81 74.99 29.40
CA GLU A 127 77.85 75.26 30.41
C GLU A 127 79.26 75.21 29.81
N LYS A 128 79.55 74.33 28.84
CA LYS A 128 80.84 74.32 28.12
C LYS A 128 81.05 75.62 27.33
N LEU A 129 80.07 76.05 26.54
CA LEU A 129 80.09 77.33 25.82
C LEU A 129 80.17 78.55 26.76
N LYS A 130 79.60 78.45 27.97
CA LYS A 130 79.63 79.50 29.01
C LYS A 130 80.98 79.57 29.75
N PHE A 131 81.77 78.50 29.72
CA PHE A 131 83.18 78.49 30.09
C PHE A 131 84.09 78.96 28.93
N GLU A 132 83.86 78.47 27.72
CA GLU A 132 84.61 78.84 26.51
C GLU A 132 84.41 80.33 26.14
N LYS A 133 83.29 80.95 26.54
CA LYS A 133 83.08 82.40 26.41
C LYS A 133 83.60 83.23 27.61
N LYS A 134 84.45 82.63 28.46
CA LYS A 134 85.16 83.28 29.57
C LYS A 134 86.68 83.09 29.52
N VAL A 135 87.17 82.39 28.51
CA VAL A 135 88.59 82.20 28.21
C VAL A 135 88.80 82.65 26.76
N ASP A 136 90.03 82.93 26.37
CA ASP A 136 90.43 83.32 25.01
C ASP A 136 89.78 84.61 24.46
N GLN A 137 90.10 85.71 25.14
CA GLN A 137 90.69 86.83 24.39
C GLN A 137 92.13 86.41 24.03
N GLY A 138 92.37 86.05 22.77
CA GLY A 138 93.69 85.64 22.29
C GLY A 138 93.74 85.56 20.77
N ASP A 139 94.75 86.19 20.17
CA ASP A 139 94.98 86.21 18.73
C ASP A 139 95.73 84.95 18.26
N HIS A 140 95.24 84.30 17.21
CA HIS A 140 95.93 83.57 16.13
C HIS A 140 94.83 82.89 15.28
N ASP A 141 94.69 83.02 13.96
CA ASP A 141 95.66 83.04 12.84
C ASP A 141 96.16 81.63 12.47
N ASP A 142 95.39 80.90 11.65
CA ASP A 142 95.85 79.71 10.90
C ASP A 142 94.92 79.40 9.69
N SER A 143 95.25 79.95 8.51
CA SER A 143 94.31 80.08 7.38
C SER A 143 94.17 78.85 6.45
N PHE A 144 94.40 77.64 6.95
CA PHE A 144 94.40 76.41 6.11
C PHE A 144 93.40 75.31 6.51
N ALA A 145 92.65 75.50 7.61
CA ALA A 145 91.50 74.64 7.92
C ALA A 145 90.24 75.04 7.13
N ASP A 146 90.21 76.26 6.57
CA ASP A 146 88.97 77.00 6.32
C ASP A 146 88.15 76.48 5.12
N GLU A 147 88.75 76.07 4.00
CA GLU A 147 87.95 75.50 2.88
C GLU A 147 87.25 74.19 3.26
N LYS A 148 87.92 73.31 4.03
CA LYS A 148 87.30 72.07 4.50
C LYS A 148 86.24 72.37 5.56
N LEU A 149 86.52 73.29 6.49
CA LEU A 149 85.52 73.78 7.45
C LEU A 149 84.33 74.45 6.76
N HIS A 150 84.52 75.16 5.65
CA HIS A 150 83.45 75.83 4.93
C HIS A 150 82.62 74.84 4.10
N ALA A 151 83.23 73.79 3.53
CA ALA A 151 82.53 72.69 2.90
C ALA A 151 81.73 71.85 3.91
N GLU A 152 82.33 71.49 5.05
CA GLU A 152 81.65 70.78 6.13
C GLU A 152 80.56 71.66 6.77
N ASN A 153 80.79 72.95 7.01
CA ASN A 153 79.75 73.88 7.47
C ASN A 153 78.62 74.05 6.46
N LYS A 154 78.89 74.05 5.15
CA LYS A 154 77.83 74.13 4.12
C LYS A 154 76.97 72.87 4.11
N THR A 155 77.58 71.70 4.26
CA THR A 155 76.88 70.41 4.38
C THR A 155 76.11 70.31 5.70
N LEU A 156 76.72 70.67 6.82
CA LEU A 156 76.07 70.72 8.14
C LEU A 156 74.95 71.76 8.19
N LYS A 157 75.08 72.90 7.50
CA LYS A 157 74.02 73.89 7.36
C LYS A 157 72.86 73.33 6.55
N LEU A 158 73.11 72.68 5.42
CA LEU A 158 72.06 72.04 4.63
C LEU A 158 71.38 70.90 5.42
N GLN A 159 72.15 70.11 6.19
CA GLN A 159 71.61 69.09 7.10
C GLN A 159 70.78 69.71 8.23
N ASN A 160 71.23 70.81 8.85
CA ASN A 160 70.49 71.52 9.87
C ASN A 160 69.20 72.16 9.31
N GLU A 161 69.24 72.78 8.13
CA GLU A 161 68.07 73.30 7.42
C GLU A 161 67.08 72.18 7.04
N THR A 162 67.59 71.01 6.67
CA THR A 162 66.78 69.80 6.43
C THR A 162 66.13 69.31 7.73
N LEU A 163 66.92 69.12 8.79
CA LEU A 163 66.46 68.69 10.10
C LEU A 163 65.51 69.70 10.75
N GLU A 164 65.67 71.01 10.52
CA GLU A 164 64.72 72.03 10.94
C GLU A 164 63.40 71.93 10.16
N GLN A 165 63.44 71.65 8.86
CA GLN A 165 62.23 71.41 8.06
C GLN A 165 61.49 70.15 8.51
N GLU A 166 62.21 69.03 8.71
CA GLU A 166 61.66 67.79 9.28
C GLU A 166 61.07 68.04 10.68
N LEU A 167 61.84 68.63 11.59
CA LEU A 167 61.40 68.91 12.96
C LEU A 167 60.23 69.90 13.02
N LYS A 168 60.14 70.84 12.07
CA LYS A 168 59.00 71.74 11.88
C LYS A 168 57.78 71.01 11.30
N GLN A 169 57.98 70.02 10.44
CA GLN A 169 56.93 69.17 9.90
C GLN A 169 56.40 68.18 10.95
N THR A 170 57.27 67.45 11.66
CA THR A 170 56.90 66.60 12.80
C THR A 170 56.23 67.42 13.92
N LYS A 171 56.62 68.68 14.15
CA LYS A 171 55.88 69.58 15.07
C LYS A 171 54.46 69.92 14.57
N LYS A 172 54.24 70.10 13.27
CA LYS A 172 52.88 70.25 12.71
C LYS A 172 52.09 68.96 12.90
N GLU A 173 52.66 67.82 12.53
CA GLU A 173 52.00 66.50 12.60
C GLU A 173 51.65 66.13 14.03
N MET A 174 52.58 66.30 14.98
CA MET A 174 52.34 66.09 16.40
C MET A 174 51.27 67.05 16.94
N LYS A 175 51.22 68.30 16.46
CA LYS A 175 50.12 69.24 16.77
C LYS A 175 48.78 68.76 16.18
N THR A 176 48.74 68.33 14.92
CA THR A 176 47.53 67.78 14.28
C THR A 176 47.03 66.54 15.02
N ILE A 177 47.92 65.63 15.42
CA ILE A 177 47.58 64.46 16.25
C ILE A 177 47.06 64.91 17.62
N GLN A 178 47.69 65.90 18.26
CA GLN A 178 47.26 66.41 19.56
C GLN A 178 45.89 67.13 19.49
N ASP A 179 45.61 67.89 18.42
CA ASP A 179 44.36 68.61 18.23
C ASP A 179 43.24 67.65 17.77
N ASN A 180 43.55 66.61 16.98
CA ASN A 180 42.64 65.49 16.69
C ASN A 180 42.31 64.72 17.97
N TYR A 181 43.30 64.42 18.83
CA TYR A 181 43.08 63.77 20.12
C TYR A 181 42.19 64.61 21.04
N LYS A 182 42.41 65.93 21.12
CA LYS A 182 41.52 66.86 21.86
C LYS A 182 40.10 66.87 21.28
N SER A 183 39.93 66.74 19.97
CA SER A 183 38.59 66.63 19.36
C SER A 183 37.93 65.31 19.77
N LEU A 184 38.62 64.18 19.58
CA LEU A 184 38.11 62.85 19.94
C LEU A 184 37.77 62.74 21.43
N GLN A 185 38.60 63.34 22.29
CA GLN A 185 38.34 63.46 23.73
C GLN A 185 37.10 64.30 24.01
N LYS A 186 36.93 65.47 23.38
CA LYS A 186 35.72 66.29 23.53
C LYS A 186 34.45 65.58 23.03
N ASP A 187 34.55 64.83 21.93
CA ASP A 187 33.43 64.07 21.39
C ASP A 187 33.08 62.87 22.31
N TYR A 188 34.07 62.22 22.91
CA TYR A 188 33.86 61.20 23.94
C TYR A 188 33.26 61.79 25.24
N GLU A 189 33.79 62.91 25.74
CA GLU A 189 33.25 63.64 26.90
C GLU A 189 31.79 64.09 26.64
N LYS A 190 31.48 64.54 25.42
CA LYS A 190 30.14 64.91 24.97
C LYS A 190 29.20 63.69 24.87
N GLN A 191 29.65 62.55 24.35
CA GLN A 191 28.86 61.31 24.35
C GLN A 191 28.63 60.79 25.78
N SER A 192 29.64 60.83 26.63
CA SER A 192 29.54 60.47 28.05
C SER A 192 28.54 61.37 28.78
N ALA A 193 28.62 62.69 28.59
CA ALA A 193 27.66 63.65 29.14
C ALA A 193 26.24 63.39 28.62
N GLN A 194 26.07 63.10 27.33
CA GLN A 194 24.76 62.73 26.76
C GLN A 194 24.19 61.43 27.34
N LEU A 195 25.03 60.43 27.64
CA LEU A 195 24.61 59.20 28.32
C LEU A 195 24.23 59.45 29.78
N ILE A 196 25.00 60.29 30.50
CA ILE A 196 24.69 60.69 31.87
C ILE A 196 23.35 61.44 31.92
N THR A 197 23.11 62.41 31.03
CA THR A 197 21.83 63.11 30.93
C THR A 197 20.69 62.15 30.59
N LYS A 198 20.83 61.30 29.57
CA LYS A 198 19.80 60.29 29.24
C LYS A 198 19.47 59.34 30.40
N ASN A 199 20.47 58.93 31.17
CA ASN A 199 20.25 58.08 32.35
C ASN A 199 19.56 58.85 33.49
N LYS A 200 19.86 60.14 33.66
CA LYS A 200 19.15 61.03 34.60
C LYS A 200 17.69 61.24 34.18
N ASP A 201 17.46 61.55 32.90
CA ASP A 201 16.11 61.72 32.33
C ASP A 201 15.28 60.44 32.46
N LEU A 202 15.90 59.27 32.23
CA LEU A 202 15.27 57.96 32.43
C LEU A 202 14.97 57.68 33.91
N SER A 203 15.84 58.10 34.83
CA SER A 203 15.61 57.97 36.27
C SER A 203 14.48 58.87 36.76
N GLU A 204 14.45 60.13 36.30
CA GLU A 204 13.35 61.05 36.58
C GLU A 204 12.02 60.58 35.95
N SER A 205 12.06 59.98 34.77
CA SER A 205 10.89 59.39 34.13
C SER A 205 10.34 58.20 34.92
N LYS A 206 11.22 57.32 35.44
CA LYS A 206 10.82 56.24 36.36
C LYS A 206 10.20 56.77 37.64
N GLN A 207 10.82 57.76 38.29
CA GLN A 207 10.25 58.39 39.49
C GLN A 207 8.87 59.02 39.20
N LYS A 208 8.71 59.71 38.06
CA LYS A 208 7.42 60.29 37.65
C LYS A 208 6.37 59.20 37.39
N ILE A 209 6.73 58.05 36.83
CA ILE A 209 5.83 56.89 36.67
C ILE A 209 5.42 56.35 38.06
N GLU A 210 6.35 56.18 38.98
CA GLU A 210 6.08 55.70 40.35
C GLU A 210 5.17 56.68 41.14
N GLU A 211 5.41 57.99 41.00
CA GLU A 211 4.50 59.03 41.50
C GLU A 211 3.11 58.98 40.86
N PHE A 212 3.01 58.69 39.55
CA PHE A 212 1.71 58.53 38.88
C PHE A 212 0.99 57.27 39.34
N GLU A 213 1.68 56.14 39.51
CA GLU A 213 1.09 54.92 40.08
C GLU A 213 0.59 55.14 41.51
N GLN A 214 1.33 55.89 42.34
CA GLN A 214 0.89 56.24 43.68
C GLN A 214 -0.35 57.14 43.65
N LYS A 215 -0.37 58.16 42.77
CA LYS A 215 -1.55 59.02 42.54
C LYS A 215 -2.73 58.25 41.96
N ILE A 216 -2.52 57.21 41.16
CA ILE A 216 -3.58 56.32 40.68
C ILE A 216 -4.19 55.54 41.86
N LYS A 217 -3.37 54.88 42.68
CA LYS A 217 -3.82 54.14 43.88
C LYS A 217 -4.56 55.05 44.88
N GLU A 218 -4.11 56.29 45.06
CA GLU A 218 -4.78 57.31 45.87
C GLU A 218 -6.15 57.70 45.27
N ASN A 219 -6.21 57.98 43.96
CA ASN A 219 -7.46 58.30 43.28
C ASN A 219 -8.45 57.11 43.27
N GLU A 220 -7.98 55.87 43.13
CA GLU A 220 -8.81 54.66 43.26
C GLU A 220 -9.43 54.56 44.66
N SER A 221 -8.66 54.85 45.72
CA SER A 221 -9.17 54.92 47.09
C SER A 221 -10.20 56.04 47.28
N ILE A 222 -9.95 57.23 46.72
CA ILE A 222 -10.89 58.37 46.76
C ILE A 222 -12.17 58.08 45.95
N ILE A 223 -12.06 57.38 44.81
CA ILE A 223 -13.20 56.96 43.99
C ILE A 223 -14.03 55.93 44.76
N LYS A 224 -13.39 54.94 45.40
CA LYS A 224 -14.07 53.95 46.25
C LYS A 224 -14.83 54.63 47.39
N GLU A 225 -14.17 55.51 48.15
CA GLU A 225 -14.78 56.26 49.25
C GLU A 225 -15.94 57.15 48.76
N LYS A 226 -15.82 57.78 47.59
CA LYS A 226 -16.90 58.56 46.97
C LYS A 226 -18.06 57.68 46.50
N THR A 227 -17.80 56.49 45.97
CA THR A 227 -18.83 55.51 45.58
C THR A 227 -19.59 55.00 46.80
N ASP A 228 -18.89 54.66 47.89
CA ASP A 228 -19.53 54.25 49.14
C ASP A 228 -20.38 55.40 49.75
N LYS A 229 -19.86 56.64 49.74
CA LYS A 229 -20.62 57.84 50.14
C LYS A 229 -21.77 58.20 49.20
N LEU A 230 -21.70 57.84 47.92
CA LEU A 230 -22.82 57.98 46.98
C LEU A 230 -23.89 56.92 47.24
N LYS A 231 -23.49 55.68 47.55
CA LYS A 231 -24.41 54.60 47.90
C LYS A 231 -25.20 54.93 49.17
N THR A 232 -24.55 55.36 50.25
CA THR A 232 -25.26 55.77 51.48
C THR A 232 -26.15 57.00 51.27
N LYS A 233 -25.76 57.92 50.38
CA LYS A 233 -26.62 59.05 49.96
C LYS A 233 -27.81 58.60 49.12
N GLN A 234 -27.66 57.58 48.27
CA GLN A 234 -28.74 57.02 47.46
C GLN A 234 -29.74 56.27 48.35
N GLU A 235 -29.25 55.50 49.33
CA GLU A 235 -30.06 54.88 50.38
C GLU A 235 -30.82 55.94 51.20
N SER A 236 -30.12 57.00 51.64
CA SER A 236 -30.73 58.15 52.32
C SER A 236 -31.77 58.89 51.46
N TYR A 237 -31.55 58.99 50.15
CA TYR A 237 -32.47 59.63 49.22
C TYR A 237 -33.71 58.75 48.95
N SER A 238 -33.55 57.43 48.89
CA SER A 238 -34.68 56.50 48.85
C SER A 238 -35.55 56.62 50.12
N GLU A 239 -34.93 56.74 51.30
CA GLU A 239 -35.67 56.99 52.54
C GLU A 239 -36.33 58.37 52.56
N LEU A 240 -35.61 59.43 52.17
CA LEU A 240 -36.15 60.78 52.10
C LEU A 240 -37.29 60.89 51.08
N LYS A 241 -37.21 60.16 49.96
CA LYS A 241 -38.31 60.06 48.99
C LYS A 241 -39.51 59.35 49.60
N SER A 242 -39.34 58.23 50.32
CA SER A 242 -40.44 57.57 51.04
C SER A 242 -41.12 58.51 52.06
N ARG A 243 -40.34 59.37 52.73
CA ARG A 243 -40.86 60.44 53.60
C ARG A 243 -41.56 61.56 52.81
N PHE A 244 -41.04 61.96 51.65
CA PHE A 244 -41.65 62.97 50.79
C PHE A 244 -42.96 62.50 50.17
N ASP A 245 -43.01 61.27 49.64
CA ASP A 245 -44.21 60.67 49.07
C ASP A 245 -45.33 60.58 50.14
N LYS A 246 -44.96 60.38 51.42
CA LYS A 246 -45.88 60.48 52.56
C LYS A 246 -46.39 61.91 52.79
N VAL A 247 -45.48 62.89 52.92
CA VAL A 247 -45.83 64.32 53.11
C VAL A 247 -46.62 64.89 51.92
N SER A 248 -46.42 64.39 50.70
CA SER A 248 -47.19 64.81 49.52
C SER A 248 -48.65 64.37 49.60
N ASN A 249 -48.92 63.18 50.13
CA ASN A 249 -50.29 62.73 50.42
C ASN A 249 -50.93 63.55 51.55
N ASP A 250 -50.16 63.86 52.60
CA ASP A 250 -50.60 64.75 53.69
C ASP A 250 -50.92 66.17 53.18
N TYR A 251 -50.16 66.69 52.20
CA TYR A 251 -50.34 68.02 51.61
C TYR A 251 -51.54 68.11 50.66
N GLU A 252 -51.77 67.11 49.79
CA GLU A 252 -52.99 67.01 48.99
C GLU A 252 -54.25 67.01 49.88
N THR A 253 -54.16 66.38 51.06
CA THR A 253 -55.24 66.35 52.07
C THR A 253 -55.53 67.73 52.70
N LEU A 254 -54.52 68.61 52.80
CA LEU A 254 -54.66 69.96 53.38
C LEU A 254 -55.09 71.02 52.36
N LYS A 255 -54.66 70.87 51.10
CA LYS A 255 -54.91 71.86 50.02
C LYS A 255 -56.39 72.06 49.67
N GLY A 256 -57.28 71.20 50.15
CA GLY A 256 -58.74 71.35 50.05
C GLY A 256 -59.37 72.41 50.97
N ARG A 257 -58.61 73.11 51.82
CA ARG A 257 -59.13 74.10 52.77
C ARG A 257 -58.25 75.33 52.97
N GLU A 258 -58.27 76.27 52.02
CA GLU A 258 -58.34 77.71 52.36
C GLU A 258 -58.68 78.58 51.13
N ASN A 259 -59.69 79.43 51.29
CA ASN A 259 -60.12 80.45 50.34
C ASN A 259 -60.78 81.57 51.17
N LYS A 260 -60.51 82.84 50.84
CA LYS A 260 -60.79 84.10 51.58
C LYS A 260 -59.79 84.48 52.68
N PHE A 261 -59.10 85.60 52.48
CA PHE A 261 -59.29 86.84 53.26
C PHE A 261 -58.80 88.04 52.43
N ASP A 262 -59.35 89.24 52.66
CA ASP A 262 -59.34 90.38 51.71
C ASP A 262 -58.37 91.54 52.09
N ASP A 263 -58.37 92.62 51.28
CA ASP A 263 -57.45 93.79 51.26
C ASP A 263 -57.39 94.71 52.51
N ASP A 264 -56.30 95.51 52.68
CA ASP A 264 -56.38 96.98 52.94
C ASP A 264 -55.02 97.78 52.81
N SER A 265 -55.10 99.13 52.82
CA SER A 265 -54.10 100.14 53.30
C SER A 265 -53.03 100.86 52.41
N ASN A 266 -53.50 101.69 51.46
CA ASN A 266 -53.18 103.12 51.12
C ASN A 266 -51.93 103.98 51.59
N ALA A 267 -51.40 104.86 50.69
CA ALA A 267 -51.18 106.36 50.82
C ALA A 267 -49.77 107.13 50.83
N LYS A 268 -49.66 108.20 49.97
CA LYS A 268 -48.91 109.54 50.07
C LYS A 268 -47.34 109.66 50.00
N ARG A 269 -46.69 110.87 49.95
CA ARG A 269 -46.62 112.02 48.95
C ARG A 269 -45.66 113.22 49.35
N GLN A 270 -44.84 113.75 48.40
CA GLN A 270 -44.43 115.19 48.12
C GLN A 270 -43.41 116.12 48.94
N ASN A 271 -42.48 116.79 48.18
CA ASN A 271 -42.12 118.26 48.07
C ASN A 271 -41.07 119.12 48.94
N ASN A 272 -40.06 119.74 48.24
CA ASN A 272 -39.70 121.21 48.05
C ASN A 272 -38.85 122.23 48.96
N ASP A 273 -38.05 123.10 48.26
CA ASP A 273 -37.80 124.61 48.32
C ASP A 273 -36.71 125.45 49.13
N SER A 274 -35.95 126.31 48.39
CA SER A 274 -35.66 127.81 48.46
C SER A 274 -34.67 128.65 49.40
N THR A 275 -33.79 129.46 48.76
CA THR A 275 -33.36 130.93 48.91
C THR A 275 -32.60 131.67 50.10
N SER A 276 -31.51 132.42 49.75
CA SER A 276 -31.09 133.87 50.01
C SER A 276 -30.56 134.52 51.37
N SER A 277 -29.54 135.44 51.26
CA SER A 277 -29.36 136.81 51.91
C SER A 277 -28.08 137.24 52.77
N ASP A 278 -27.54 138.46 52.46
CA ASP A 278 -27.18 139.70 53.25
C ASP A 278 -26.05 139.99 54.35
N MET A 279 -25.47 141.23 54.24
CA MET A 279 -25.15 142.32 55.27
C MET A 279 -23.77 142.64 56.00
N THR A 280 -23.25 143.85 55.72
CA THR A 280 -22.63 145.03 56.49
C THR A 280 -21.69 145.02 57.75
N THR A 281 -21.01 146.18 57.98
CA THR A 281 -20.39 146.69 59.26
C THR A 281 -20.12 148.24 59.19
N ALA A 282 -19.73 148.95 60.28
CA ALA A 282 -19.66 150.45 60.35
C ALA A 282 -18.77 151.09 61.49
N ASP A 283 -18.65 152.45 61.54
CA ASP A 283 -18.83 153.37 62.73
C ASP A 283 -17.74 154.44 63.18
N GLN A 284 -18.21 155.53 63.87
CA GLN A 284 -17.53 156.55 64.78
C GLN A 284 -16.66 157.73 64.25
N LYS A 285 -16.47 158.93 64.90
CA LYS A 285 -16.73 159.54 66.26
C LYS A 285 -16.67 161.13 66.19
N ASN A 286 -16.75 162.08 67.16
CA ASN A 286 -16.99 162.26 68.64
C ASN A 286 -17.47 163.75 68.92
N TRP A 287 -17.60 164.24 70.18
CA TRP A 287 -17.84 165.67 70.60
C TRP A 287 -17.15 166.07 71.93
N ASP A 288 -17.04 167.38 72.26
CA ASP A 288 -16.62 168.02 73.55
C ASP A 288 -16.76 169.57 73.42
N LEU A 289 -16.78 170.47 74.43
CA LEU A 289 -17.25 170.49 75.84
C LEU A 289 -17.29 171.97 76.31
N THR A 290 -18.28 172.42 77.12
CA THR A 290 -18.34 173.81 77.65
C THR A 290 -18.50 173.85 79.17
N ARG A 291 -17.67 174.65 79.89
CA ARG A 291 -17.72 174.78 81.36
C ARG A 291 -17.23 176.14 81.90
N TYR A 292 -18.17 177.05 82.09
CA TYR A 292 -18.23 178.06 83.16
C TYR A 292 -19.65 177.97 83.73
N LYS A 293 -19.95 177.83 85.03
CA LYS A 293 -19.18 178.03 86.27
C LYS A 293 -18.56 179.43 86.40
N GLU A 294 -19.40 180.45 86.61
CA GLU A 294 -19.34 181.30 87.83
C GLU A 294 -20.43 182.39 87.93
N GLU A 295 -21.71 182.03 87.74
CA GLU A 295 -22.82 182.79 88.34
C GLU A 295 -23.48 181.95 89.45
N LEU A 296 -22.87 182.04 90.64
CA LEU A 296 -23.23 181.31 91.84
C LEU A 296 -23.91 182.24 92.87
N ALA A 297 -24.66 181.64 93.79
CA ALA A 297 -25.02 182.16 95.12
C ALA A 297 -25.98 183.37 95.23
N ILE A 298 -26.19 184.19 94.20
CA ILE A 298 -27.14 185.32 94.22
C ILE A 298 -28.01 185.25 92.94
N LEU A 299 -29.33 185.42 92.97
CA LEU A 299 -30.18 186.03 94.00
C LEU A 299 -31.27 185.09 94.56
N ARG A 300 -30.98 184.47 95.71
CA ARG A 300 -31.97 183.76 96.56
C ARG A 300 -33.13 184.66 97.07
N VAL A 301 -33.13 185.96 96.74
CA VAL A 301 -34.16 186.94 97.11
C VAL A 301 -34.62 187.82 95.93
N GLU A 302 -34.24 187.53 94.67
CA GLU A 302 -35.03 188.00 93.51
C GLU A 302 -36.38 187.29 93.39
N LEU A 303 -36.61 186.33 94.28
CA LEU A 303 -37.87 186.00 94.93
C LEU A 303 -38.73 187.21 95.42
N ARG A 304 -38.34 188.49 95.20
CA ARG A 304 -39.17 189.68 95.52
C ARG A 304 -38.85 191.08 94.92
N SER A 305 -37.87 191.33 94.04
CA SER A 305 -37.43 192.73 93.77
C SER A 305 -37.19 193.17 92.30
N VAL A 306 -38.25 193.19 91.48
CA VAL A 306 -38.25 193.78 90.12
C VAL A 306 -38.38 195.33 90.12
N ASN A 307 -38.65 195.94 91.28
CA ASN A 307 -39.22 197.29 91.37
C ASN A 307 -38.18 198.42 91.56
N ASP A 308 -37.82 199.16 90.49
CA ASP A 308 -37.93 200.65 90.43
C ASP A 308 -37.15 201.33 89.27
N LYS A 309 -35.85 201.06 89.09
CA LYS A 309 -34.87 202.16 88.79
C LYS A 309 -34.58 202.45 87.31
N PHE A 310 -35.64 202.57 86.51
CA PHE A 310 -35.65 202.79 85.05
C PHE A 310 -35.09 204.16 84.55
N ILE A 311 -34.94 205.18 85.42
CA ILE A 311 -35.24 206.57 85.03
C ILE A 311 -34.04 207.48 84.62
N LYS A 312 -32.78 207.22 84.99
CA LYS A 312 -31.69 208.23 84.84
C LYS A 312 -31.04 208.40 83.44
N LYS A 313 -31.70 207.99 82.35
CA LYS A 313 -31.20 208.06 80.95
C LYS A 313 -31.07 209.46 80.31
N GLY A 314 -31.26 210.56 81.05
CA GLY A 314 -31.65 211.86 80.46
C GLY A 314 -30.59 212.79 79.84
N LYS A 315 -29.34 212.83 80.34
CA LYS A 315 -28.46 214.03 80.17
C LYS A 315 -27.38 213.97 79.06
N VAL A 316 -27.42 213.01 78.14
CA VAL A 316 -26.36 212.82 77.12
C VAL A 316 -26.51 213.75 75.89
N VAL A 317 -27.72 214.28 75.64
CA VAL A 317 -28.09 214.90 74.35
C VAL A 317 -27.51 216.29 74.12
N GLU A 318 -27.21 217.04 75.18
CA GLU A 318 -26.95 218.49 75.10
C GLU A 318 -25.55 218.83 74.51
N TYR A 319 -24.55 218.00 74.78
CA TYR A 319 -23.16 218.15 74.32
C TYR A 319 -22.96 218.07 72.79
N LEU A 320 -23.89 217.46 72.06
CA LEU A 320 -23.72 217.14 70.64
C LEU A 320 -23.98 218.31 69.68
N ARG A 321 -24.52 219.44 70.15
CA ARG A 321 -24.89 220.56 69.28
C ARG A 321 -23.70 221.45 68.91
N ASP A 322 -22.81 221.73 69.86
CA ASP A 322 -21.77 222.74 69.71
C ASP A 322 -20.63 222.28 68.77
N LYS A 323 -20.37 220.96 68.68
CA LYS A 323 -19.31 220.39 67.83
C LYS A 323 -19.56 220.59 66.31
N ASN A 324 -20.76 220.99 65.90
CA ASN A 324 -21.17 220.98 64.50
C ASN A 324 -20.84 222.29 63.73
N SER A 325 -20.42 223.35 64.41
CA SER A 325 -20.00 224.62 63.76
C SER A 325 -18.53 224.58 63.31
N GLU A 326 -17.66 223.98 64.12
CA GLU A 326 -16.21 223.90 63.93
C GLU A 326 -15.83 223.16 62.63
N ILE A 327 -16.49 222.03 62.36
CA ILE A 327 -16.24 221.12 61.23
C ILE A 327 -16.32 221.85 59.87
N ASN A 328 -17.24 222.81 59.73
CA ASN A 328 -17.42 223.54 58.47
C ASN A 328 -16.24 224.47 58.12
N SER A 329 -15.39 224.84 59.09
CA SER A 329 -14.20 225.67 58.81
C SER A 329 -13.00 224.86 58.31
N GLU A 330 -12.97 223.54 58.53
CA GLU A 330 -11.88 222.67 58.07
C GLU A 330 -12.10 222.19 56.63
N MET A 331 -13.37 221.94 56.26
CA MET A 331 -13.79 221.51 54.91
C MET A 331 -13.17 222.35 53.78
N SER A 332 -13.20 223.69 53.89
CA SER A 332 -12.68 224.57 52.82
C SER A 332 -11.16 224.45 52.61
N LYS A 333 -10.39 224.09 53.64
CA LYS A 333 -8.93 223.91 53.52
C LYS A 333 -8.57 222.56 52.91
N LEU A 334 -9.39 221.54 53.14
CA LEU A 334 -9.21 220.21 52.55
C LEU A 334 -9.46 220.21 51.04
N GLN A 335 -10.34 221.09 50.55
CA GLN A 335 -10.66 221.19 49.13
C GLN A 335 -9.46 221.63 48.27
N GLU A 336 -8.67 222.61 48.74
CA GLU A 336 -7.53 223.15 47.99
C GLU A 336 -6.38 222.13 47.85
N LEU A 337 -6.14 221.33 48.90
CA LEU A 337 -5.19 220.19 48.88
C LEU A 337 -5.64 219.03 47.97
N PHE A 338 -6.94 218.93 47.65
CA PHE A 338 -7.48 217.86 46.81
C PHE A 338 -7.13 218.07 45.33
N ASP A 339 -7.25 219.31 44.84
CA ASP A 339 -6.97 219.67 43.44
C ASP A 339 -5.46 219.72 43.10
N GLU A 340 -4.59 219.76 44.12
CA GLU A 340 -3.14 219.57 43.95
C GLU A 340 -2.77 218.09 43.84
N ASN A 341 -3.28 217.23 44.73
CA ASN A 341 -3.11 215.78 44.63
C ASN A 341 -3.62 215.20 43.30
N LYS A 342 -4.76 215.73 42.80
CA LYS A 342 -5.34 215.28 41.53
C LYS A 342 -4.35 215.36 40.36
N ARG A 343 -3.60 216.47 40.26
CA ARG A 343 -2.61 216.67 39.19
C ARG A 343 -1.44 215.66 39.28
N ALA A 344 -1.02 215.28 40.47
CA ALA A 344 0.02 214.27 40.66
C ALA A 344 -0.44 212.86 40.22
N CYS A 345 -1.69 212.50 40.48
CA CYS A 345 -2.25 211.21 40.03
C CYS A 345 -2.30 211.07 38.49
N GLU A 346 -2.61 212.16 37.77
CA GLU A 346 -2.68 212.16 36.30
C GLU A 346 -1.30 211.96 35.63
N GLU A 347 -0.21 212.38 36.28
CA GLU A 347 1.17 212.13 35.85
C GLU A 347 1.55 210.64 36.01
N HIS A 348 1.22 210.03 37.15
CA HIS A 348 1.53 208.62 37.43
C HIS A 348 0.75 207.64 36.55
N MET A 349 -0.49 207.94 36.17
CA MET A 349 -1.28 207.09 35.26
C MET A 349 -0.57 206.86 33.93
N LYS A 350 0.08 207.88 33.35
CA LYS A 350 0.84 207.76 32.09
C LYS A 350 2.09 206.89 32.23
N GLN A 351 2.69 206.82 33.42
CA GLN A 351 3.81 205.91 33.68
C GLN A 351 3.34 204.45 33.70
N ILE A 352 2.16 204.18 34.25
CA ILE A 352 1.56 202.84 34.30
C ILE A 352 1.22 202.34 32.88
N GLU A 353 0.64 203.16 32.01
CA GLU A 353 0.32 202.78 30.62
C GLU A 353 1.57 202.34 29.83
N ASN A 354 2.70 203.04 30.01
CA ASN A 354 3.97 202.67 29.36
C ASN A 354 4.49 201.31 29.84
N PHE A 355 4.47 201.04 31.15
CA PHE A 355 4.89 199.74 31.69
C PHE A 355 3.97 198.59 31.24
N GLN A 356 2.67 198.85 31.09
CA GLN A 356 1.71 197.87 30.59
C GLN A 356 2.06 197.42 29.16
N SER A 357 2.48 198.35 28.29
CA SER A 357 2.88 198.06 26.91
C SER A 357 4.13 197.17 26.81
N ASP A 358 5.15 197.40 27.65
CA ASP A 358 6.34 196.54 27.68
C ASP A 358 6.04 195.13 28.25
N ILE A 359 5.11 195.02 29.21
CA ILE A 359 4.63 193.72 29.72
C ILE A 359 3.98 192.90 28.60
N ASP A 360 3.08 193.52 27.83
CA ASP A 360 2.37 192.84 26.75
C ASP A 360 3.32 192.41 25.61
N ARG A 361 4.38 193.19 25.30
CA ARG A 361 5.42 192.75 24.35
C ARG A 361 6.14 191.50 24.85
N ASN A 362 6.56 191.47 26.12
CA ASN A 362 7.30 190.35 26.70
C ASN A 362 6.43 189.08 26.81
N ASN A 363 5.13 189.22 27.11
CA ASN A 363 4.19 188.09 27.14
C ASN A 363 4.10 187.37 25.78
N ASN A 364 4.08 188.12 24.67
CA ASN A 364 4.03 187.54 23.33
C ASN A 364 5.30 186.75 22.97
N GLU A 365 6.48 187.16 23.42
CA GLU A 365 7.72 186.37 23.25
C GLU A 365 7.70 185.05 24.05
N ILE A 366 7.04 185.03 25.22
CA ILE A 366 6.91 183.84 26.05
C ILE A 366 6.00 182.80 25.37
N VAL A 367 4.88 183.24 24.78
CA VAL A 367 3.99 182.36 23.99
C VAL A 367 4.76 181.70 22.85
N ALA A 368 5.45 182.48 22.02
CA ALA A 368 6.21 181.96 20.88
C ALA A 368 7.30 180.94 21.26
N ARG A 369 7.92 181.07 22.45
CA ARG A 369 8.86 180.06 22.97
C ARG A 369 8.17 178.81 23.50
N ASN A 370 6.98 178.92 24.09
CA ASN A 370 6.21 177.76 24.55
C ASN A 370 5.74 176.89 23.37
N ASP A 371 5.34 177.50 22.25
CA ASP A 371 4.94 176.78 21.05
C ASP A 371 6.11 175.94 20.46
N GLN A 372 7.33 176.50 20.43
CA GLN A 372 8.54 175.75 20.05
C GLN A 372 8.84 174.57 20.99
N ILE A 373 8.52 174.69 22.29
CA ILE A 373 8.69 173.60 23.27
C ILE A 373 7.65 172.49 23.06
N LEU A 374 6.44 172.82 22.59
CA LEU A 374 5.41 171.82 22.25
C LEU A 374 5.77 171.06 20.97
N GLU A 375 6.23 171.76 19.93
CA GLU A 375 6.72 171.18 18.68
C GLU A 375 7.84 170.15 18.93
N LEU A 376 8.86 170.54 19.70
CA LEU A 376 9.99 169.64 20.05
C LEU A 376 9.56 168.44 20.91
N LYS A 377 8.52 168.57 21.74
CA LYS A 377 7.96 167.43 22.49
C LYS A 377 7.31 166.42 21.56
N SER A 378 6.52 166.87 20.58
CA SER A 378 5.88 165.96 19.60
C SER A 378 6.92 165.13 18.86
N GLN A 379 8.00 165.76 18.39
CA GLN A 379 9.08 165.10 17.65
C GLN A 379 9.85 164.07 18.50
N ILE A 380 9.92 164.27 19.82
CA ILE A 380 10.50 163.30 20.77
C ILE A 380 9.56 162.11 21.00
N GLU A 381 8.25 162.36 21.14
CA GLU A 381 7.23 161.32 21.33
C GLU A 381 7.19 160.35 20.13
N ASP A 382 7.24 160.90 18.90
CA ASP A 382 7.31 160.12 17.65
C ASP A 382 8.58 159.27 17.56
N CYS A 383 9.72 159.79 18.04
CA CYS A 383 10.98 159.03 18.10
C CYS A 383 10.88 157.84 19.07
N PHE A 384 10.23 158.00 20.23
CA PHE A 384 10.02 156.88 21.16
C PHE A 384 9.10 155.81 20.58
N GLN A 385 7.99 156.19 19.94
CA GLN A 385 7.08 155.23 19.28
C GLN A 385 7.78 154.42 18.18
N ASN A 386 8.66 155.07 17.39
CA ASN A 386 9.46 154.39 16.37
C ASN A 386 10.48 153.42 16.98
N MET A 387 11.16 153.79 18.07
CA MET A 387 12.05 152.87 18.80
C MET A 387 11.31 151.65 19.37
N ASP A 388 10.10 151.83 19.92
CA ASP A 388 9.29 150.72 20.43
C ASP A 388 8.84 149.74 19.33
N LEU A 389 8.57 150.24 18.12
CA LEU A 389 8.33 149.39 16.94
C LEU A 389 9.59 148.61 16.55
N LYS A 390 10.77 149.25 16.53
CA LYS A 390 12.04 148.57 16.25
C LYS A 390 12.40 147.53 17.33
N ILE A 391 12.09 147.79 18.60
CA ILE A 391 12.27 146.84 19.70
C ILE A 391 11.33 145.62 19.53
N LYS A 392 10.09 145.82 19.06
CA LYS A 392 9.18 144.70 18.71
C LYS A 392 9.72 143.86 17.57
N GLU A 393 10.12 144.49 16.46
CA GLU A 393 10.75 143.80 15.31
C GLU A 393 11.97 142.95 15.73
N ILE A 394 12.90 143.53 16.51
CA ILE A 394 14.10 142.83 17.00
C ILE A 394 13.73 141.62 17.87
N ASN A 395 12.70 141.74 18.70
CA ASN A 395 12.26 140.63 19.56
C ASN A 395 11.57 139.51 18.77
N ASP A 396 10.78 139.83 17.75
CA ASP A 396 10.17 138.81 16.89
C ASP A 396 11.17 138.16 15.93
N ILE A 397 12.18 138.90 15.46
CA ILE A 397 13.35 138.32 14.78
C ILE A 397 14.07 137.33 15.71
N LYS A 398 14.42 137.71 16.95
CA LYS A 398 15.03 136.78 17.94
C LYS A 398 14.17 135.55 18.24
N ARG A 399 12.84 135.71 18.32
CA ARG A 399 11.89 134.59 18.46
C ARG A 399 11.90 133.67 17.24
N SER A 400 11.99 134.22 16.03
CA SER A 400 12.10 133.44 14.79
C SER A 400 13.45 132.70 14.70
N GLU A 401 14.56 133.36 15.05
CA GLU A 401 15.90 132.78 15.05
C GLU A 401 15.98 131.60 16.03
N LYS A 402 15.40 131.75 17.23
CA LYS A 402 15.28 130.66 18.19
C LYS A 402 14.45 129.50 17.62
N LYS A 403 13.27 129.75 17.03
CA LYS A 403 12.46 128.71 16.36
C LYS A 403 13.24 127.98 15.27
N TRP A 404 14.07 128.68 14.48
CA TRP A 404 14.92 128.05 13.48
C TRP A 404 16.06 127.24 14.09
N LYS A 405 16.74 127.71 15.14
CA LYS A 405 17.76 126.95 15.88
C LYS A 405 17.19 125.69 16.55
N ASP A 406 16.01 125.79 17.16
CA ASP A 406 15.29 124.67 17.74
C ASP A 406 14.90 123.65 16.64
N LYS A 407 14.39 124.12 15.50
CA LYS A 407 14.00 123.27 14.35
C LYS A 407 15.19 122.62 13.65
N CYS A 408 16.33 123.30 13.52
CA CYS A 408 17.59 122.71 13.05
C CYS A 408 18.08 121.63 14.03
N SER A 409 17.98 121.87 15.34
CA SER A 409 18.34 120.89 16.37
C SER A 409 17.40 119.67 16.37
N GLU A 410 16.13 119.86 16.01
CA GLU A 410 15.15 118.78 15.81
C GLU A 410 15.43 117.98 14.54
N LEU A 411 15.77 118.65 13.43
CA LEU A 411 16.16 118.02 12.17
C LEU A 411 17.47 117.24 12.29
N GLU A 412 18.46 117.76 13.01
CA GLU A 412 19.70 117.03 13.31
C GLU A 412 19.40 115.77 14.14
N LYS A 413 18.57 115.86 15.18
CA LYS A 413 18.13 114.68 15.95
C LYS A 413 17.40 113.66 15.07
N LYS A 414 16.55 114.12 14.14
CA LYS A 414 15.88 113.24 13.16
C LYS A 414 16.87 112.61 12.19
N HIS A 415 17.88 113.34 11.71
CA HIS A 415 18.93 112.81 10.85
C HIS A 415 19.76 111.73 11.58
N GLN A 416 20.17 111.99 12.82
CA GLN A 416 20.89 111.03 13.68
C GLN A 416 20.06 109.79 14.03
N LEU A 417 18.73 109.92 14.15
CA LEU A 417 17.82 108.78 14.29
C LEU A 417 17.71 107.99 12.99
N LEU A 418 17.47 108.64 11.85
CA LEU A 418 17.40 108.01 10.53
C LEU A 418 18.71 107.28 10.17
N LEU A 419 19.88 107.83 10.53
CA LEU A 419 21.16 107.13 10.35
C LEU A 419 21.25 105.86 11.21
N LYS A 420 20.77 105.89 12.45
CA LYS A 420 20.70 104.70 13.33
C LYS A 420 19.67 103.68 12.84
N GLU A 421 18.56 104.13 12.25
CA GLU A 421 17.56 103.27 11.62
C GLU A 421 18.11 102.61 10.36
N ILE A 422 18.77 103.36 9.46
CA ILE A 422 19.47 102.84 8.27
C ILE A 422 20.52 101.82 8.69
N GLU A 423 21.32 102.10 9.72
CA GLU A 423 22.34 101.18 10.23
C GLU A 423 21.71 99.93 10.88
N THR A 424 20.57 100.07 11.55
CA THR A 424 19.77 98.94 12.06
C THR A 424 19.17 98.11 10.93
N ILE A 425 18.72 98.75 9.84
CA ILE A 425 18.20 98.09 8.63
C ILE A 425 19.33 97.35 7.91
N LYS A 426 20.53 97.93 7.77
CA LYS A 426 21.71 97.22 7.23
C LYS A 426 22.02 95.95 8.03
N ARG A 427 22.01 96.02 9.37
CA ARG A 427 22.25 94.87 10.24
C ARG A 427 21.14 93.83 10.14
N LYS A 428 19.87 94.25 10.05
CA LYS A 428 18.73 93.35 9.78
C LYS A 428 18.87 92.68 8.41
N ASN A 429 19.25 93.41 7.37
CA ASN A 429 19.44 92.86 6.02
C ASN A 429 20.62 91.89 5.97
N ALA A 430 21.72 92.16 6.68
CA ALA A 430 22.84 91.23 6.81
C ALA A 430 22.43 89.94 7.55
N ALA A 431 21.67 90.06 8.65
CA ALA A 431 21.14 88.91 9.37
C ALA A 431 20.12 88.10 8.54
N LEU A 432 19.28 88.77 7.76
CA LEU A 432 18.35 88.15 6.82
C LEU A 432 19.08 87.46 5.67
N GLN A 433 20.18 88.03 5.16
CA GLN A 433 21.01 87.36 4.15
C GLN A 433 21.63 86.08 4.71
N VAL A 434 22.18 86.12 5.93
CA VAL A 434 22.70 84.91 6.60
C VAL A 434 21.61 83.86 6.83
N GLU A 435 20.38 84.26 7.19
CA GLU A 435 19.24 83.33 7.27
C GLU A 435 18.82 82.79 5.89
N ILE A 436 18.85 83.60 4.83
CA ILE A 436 18.60 83.15 3.44
C ILE A 436 19.66 82.13 3.01
N ASP A 437 20.94 82.38 3.26
CA ASP A 437 22.02 81.48 2.91
C ASP A 437 21.95 80.17 3.72
N ARG A 438 21.58 80.26 5.01
CA ARG A 438 21.30 79.11 5.88
C ARG A 438 20.12 78.29 5.34
N ARG A 439 19.03 78.94 4.94
CA ARG A 439 17.83 78.30 4.34
C ARG A 439 18.10 77.68 2.99
N ASN A 440 18.93 78.31 2.16
CA ASN A 440 19.39 77.74 0.89
C ASN A 440 20.19 76.46 1.14
N HIS A 441 21.11 76.46 2.11
CA HIS A 441 21.85 75.26 2.46
C HIS A 441 20.96 74.15 3.10
N GLU A 442 19.95 74.50 3.91
CA GLU A 442 18.92 73.56 4.35
C GLU A 442 18.15 72.96 3.16
N ASN A 443 17.76 73.79 2.19
CA ASN A 443 17.04 73.37 0.98
C ASN A 443 17.91 72.48 0.08
N ASP A 444 19.20 72.75 -0.06
CA ASP A 444 20.14 71.89 -0.81
C ASP A 444 20.29 70.51 -0.15
N ASN A 445 20.43 70.49 1.19
CA ASN A 445 20.50 69.23 1.95
C ASN A 445 19.17 68.44 1.84
N LEU A 446 18.02 69.10 1.95
CA LEU A 446 16.70 68.49 1.74
C LEU A 446 16.51 68.00 0.29
N ASN A 447 17.06 68.68 -0.72
CA ASN A 447 17.04 68.22 -2.11
C ASN A 447 17.99 67.04 -2.35
N LEU A 448 19.13 66.97 -1.65
CA LEU A 448 20.02 65.81 -1.65
C LEU A 448 19.35 64.59 -0.99
N GLU A 449 18.67 64.80 0.14
CA GLU A 449 17.91 63.77 0.84
C GLU A 449 16.70 63.31 0.03
N LYS A 450 15.94 64.23 -0.58
CA LYS A 450 14.88 63.91 -1.55
C LYS A 450 15.42 63.04 -2.69
N LYS A 451 16.58 63.36 -3.28
CA LYS A 451 17.24 62.53 -4.32
C LYS A 451 17.63 61.14 -3.81
N LYS A 452 18.07 61.00 -2.55
CA LYS A 452 18.30 59.68 -1.91
C LYS A 452 16.98 58.92 -1.76
N LEU A 453 15.94 59.56 -1.23
CA LEU A 453 14.61 58.96 -1.01
C LEU A 453 13.93 58.54 -2.31
N THR A 454 14.09 59.30 -3.40
CA THR A 454 13.63 58.90 -4.74
C THR A 454 14.33 57.62 -5.20
N ARG A 455 15.66 57.53 -5.08
CA ARG A 455 16.41 56.31 -5.43
C ARG A 455 16.01 55.10 -4.59
N THR A 456 15.81 55.27 -3.27
CA THR A 456 15.35 54.16 -2.42
C THR A 456 13.91 53.74 -2.75
N ASN A 457 13.04 54.67 -3.14
CA ASN A 457 11.69 54.38 -3.61
C ASN A 457 11.73 53.62 -4.96
N GLU A 458 12.61 54.00 -5.89
CA GLU A 458 12.85 53.26 -7.14
C GLU A 458 13.36 51.84 -6.90
N THR A 459 14.29 51.63 -5.95
CA THR A 459 14.74 50.27 -5.59
C THR A 459 13.66 49.46 -4.88
N LEU A 460 12.86 50.10 -4.00
CA LEU A 460 11.73 49.42 -3.35
C LEU A 460 10.64 49.04 -4.34
N LYS A 461 10.32 49.89 -5.32
CA LYS A 461 9.39 49.54 -6.42
C LYS A 461 9.87 48.34 -7.22
N LYS A 462 11.17 48.28 -7.57
CA LYS A 462 11.75 47.10 -8.23
C LYS A 462 11.66 45.84 -7.36
N LEU A 463 11.91 45.97 -6.06
CA LEU A 463 11.75 44.86 -5.11
C LEU A 463 10.29 44.40 -5.02
N CYS A 464 9.32 45.33 -5.00
CA CYS A 464 7.90 44.98 -5.01
C CYS A 464 7.51 44.22 -6.29
N THR A 465 7.92 44.69 -7.48
CA THR A 465 7.63 43.98 -8.74
C THR A 465 8.29 42.60 -8.83
N GLU A 466 9.47 42.44 -8.23
CA GLU A 466 10.15 41.14 -8.11
C GLU A 466 9.42 40.21 -7.13
N LEU A 467 8.93 40.74 -5.99
CA LEU A 467 8.11 39.97 -5.06
C LEU A 467 6.73 39.62 -5.62
N GLU A 468 6.10 40.51 -6.40
CA GLU A 468 4.84 40.28 -7.11
C GLU A 468 5.00 39.14 -8.13
N THR A 469 6.02 39.19 -8.99
CA THR A 469 6.29 38.12 -9.97
C THR A 469 6.70 36.80 -9.32
N GLN A 470 7.38 36.82 -8.17
CA GLN A 470 7.62 35.61 -7.36
C GLN A 470 6.32 35.07 -6.75
N VAL A 471 5.44 35.92 -6.20
CA VAL A 471 4.13 35.52 -5.67
C VAL A 471 3.24 34.92 -6.76
N ASP A 472 3.19 35.50 -7.96
CA ASP A 472 2.48 34.92 -9.11
C ASP A 472 3.07 33.57 -9.53
N THR A 473 4.41 33.44 -9.53
CA THR A 473 5.10 32.18 -9.82
C THR A 473 4.78 31.10 -8.80
N TYR A 474 4.73 31.43 -7.50
CA TYR A 474 4.34 30.49 -6.45
C TYR A 474 2.83 30.20 -6.47
N SER A 475 1.97 31.17 -6.76
CA SER A 475 0.54 31.01 -6.95
C SER A 475 0.24 30.00 -8.07
N LYS A 476 0.93 30.15 -9.22
CA LYS A 476 0.84 29.21 -10.33
C LYS A 476 1.30 27.80 -9.92
N LYS A 477 2.46 27.65 -9.28
CA LYS A 477 2.96 26.35 -8.77
C LYS A 477 1.99 25.71 -7.76
N CYS A 478 1.39 26.50 -6.87
CA CYS A 478 0.34 26.02 -5.97
C CYS A 478 -0.90 25.54 -6.72
N SER A 479 -1.31 26.21 -7.81
CA SER A 479 -2.41 25.74 -8.66
C SER A 479 -2.08 24.41 -9.37
N GLU A 480 -0.84 24.25 -9.84
CA GLU A 480 -0.34 23.02 -10.48
C GLU A 480 -0.31 21.86 -9.49
N VAL A 481 0.21 22.07 -8.27
CA VAL A 481 0.21 21.09 -7.17
C VAL A 481 -1.22 20.74 -6.71
N LEU A 482 -2.14 21.70 -6.65
CA LEU A 482 -3.55 21.43 -6.33
C LEU A 482 -4.24 20.60 -7.41
N ASN A 483 -3.91 20.81 -8.69
CA ASN A 483 -4.46 20.01 -9.79
C ASN A 483 -3.83 18.61 -9.84
N ALA A 484 -2.52 18.47 -9.57
CA ALA A 484 -1.88 17.18 -9.37
C ALA A 484 -2.50 16.41 -8.19
N LYS A 485 -2.76 17.07 -7.05
CA LYS A 485 -3.47 16.49 -5.91
C LYS A 485 -4.88 16.01 -6.27
N LYS A 486 -5.65 16.76 -7.06
CA LYS A 486 -6.97 16.32 -7.56
C LYS A 486 -6.86 15.09 -8.46
N SER A 487 -5.85 15.04 -9.33
CA SER A 487 -5.57 13.89 -10.20
C SER A 487 -5.22 12.64 -9.39
N LEU A 488 -4.33 12.76 -8.41
CA LEU A 488 -3.97 11.67 -7.49
C LEU A 488 -5.15 11.18 -6.63
N ILE A 489 -6.03 12.09 -6.18
CA ILE A 489 -7.27 11.71 -5.47
C ILE A 489 -8.19 10.89 -6.38
N LYS A 490 -8.33 11.27 -7.66
CA LYS A 490 -9.15 10.53 -8.64
C LYS A 490 -8.54 9.17 -9.00
N GLN A 491 -7.21 9.08 -9.09
CA GLN A 491 -6.52 7.78 -9.24
C GLN A 491 -6.72 6.91 -8.00
N LYS A 492 -6.60 7.48 -6.78
CA LYS A 492 -6.84 6.72 -5.55
C LYS A 492 -8.27 6.16 -5.50
N SER A 493 -9.30 6.97 -5.78
CA SER A 493 -10.67 6.44 -5.77
C SER A 493 -10.85 5.32 -6.80
N SER A 494 -10.27 5.45 -8.00
CA SER A 494 -10.32 4.38 -9.01
C SER A 494 -9.66 3.08 -8.55
N HIS A 495 -8.59 3.15 -7.75
CA HIS A 495 -7.94 1.96 -7.17
C HIS A 495 -8.66 1.46 -5.91
N ASP A 496 -9.30 2.32 -5.11
CA ASP A 496 -10.16 1.91 -4.00
C ASP A 496 -11.40 1.13 -4.54
N ASP A 497 -11.95 1.56 -5.68
CA ASP A 497 -13.03 0.86 -6.41
C ASP A 497 -12.54 -0.49 -6.97
N GLU A 498 -11.38 -0.51 -7.63
CA GLU A 498 -10.74 -1.72 -8.19
C GLU A 498 -10.39 -2.76 -7.11
N LEU A 499 -9.84 -2.32 -5.97
CA LEU A 499 -9.60 -3.18 -4.81
C LEU A 499 -10.89 -3.73 -4.22
N SER A 500 -11.99 -2.96 -4.24
CA SER A 500 -13.30 -3.42 -3.76
C SER A 500 -13.87 -4.51 -4.67
N PHE A 501 -13.78 -4.33 -5.99
CA PHE A 501 -14.14 -5.36 -6.98
C PHE A 501 -13.32 -6.65 -6.79
N LEU A 502 -12.00 -6.54 -6.73
CA LEU A 502 -11.11 -7.69 -6.53
C LEU A 502 -11.37 -8.40 -5.18
N HIS A 503 -11.76 -7.67 -4.13
CA HIS A 503 -12.12 -8.26 -2.85
C HIS A 503 -13.43 -9.06 -2.91
N GLU A 504 -14.42 -8.59 -3.68
CA GLU A 504 -15.66 -9.34 -3.92
C GLU A 504 -15.40 -10.59 -4.77
N GLU A 505 -14.60 -10.48 -5.83
CA GLU A 505 -14.25 -11.62 -6.69
C GLU A 505 -13.47 -12.70 -5.91
N LEU A 506 -12.47 -12.28 -5.11
CA LEU A 506 -11.70 -13.15 -4.21
C LEU A 506 -12.60 -13.82 -3.15
N SER A 507 -13.66 -13.15 -2.72
CA SER A 507 -14.66 -13.73 -1.81
C SER A 507 -15.51 -14.80 -2.50
N ARG A 508 -15.93 -14.59 -3.76
CA ARG A 508 -16.62 -15.61 -4.57
C ARG A 508 -15.73 -16.83 -4.86
N TYR A 509 -14.43 -16.63 -5.16
CA TYR A 509 -13.49 -17.75 -5.32
C TYR A 509 -13.31 -18.57 -4.03
N LYS A 510 -13.32 -17.93 -2.85
CA LYS A 510 -13.30 -18.64 -1.56
C LYS A 510 -14.57 -19.45 -1.32
N GLU A 511 -15.73 -18.92 -1.66
CA GLU A 511 -17.01 -19.63 -1.55
C GLU A 511 -17.06 -20.84 -2.49
N MET A 512 -16.69 -20.66 -3.76
CA MET A 512 -16.56 -21.73 -4.75
C MET A 512 -15.55 -22.81 -4.32
N HIS A 513 -14.38 -22.41 -3.79
CA HIS A 513 -13.41 -23.37 -3.25
C HIS A 513 -13.96 -24.10 -2.00
N GLY A 514 -14.78 -23.44 -1.18
CA GLY A 514 -15.49 -24.08 -0.06
C GLY A 514 -16.42 -25.19 -0.54
N GLN A 515 -17.25 -24.89 -1.55
CA GLN A 515 -18.16 -25.84 -2.20
C GLN A 515 -17.38 -27.01 -2.83
N LEU A 516 -16.36 -26.73 -3.65
CA LEU A 516 -15.51 -27.76 -4.28
C LEU A 516 -14.80 -28.67 -3.28
N LYS A 517 -14.37 -28.12 -2.13
CA LYS A 517 -13.76 -28.93 -1.06
C LYS A 517 -14.79 -29.88 -0.43
N GLN A 518 -16.00 -29.41 -0.20
CA GLN A 518 -17.10 -30.23 0.33
C GLN A 518 -17.52 -31.32 -0.67
N GLU A 519 -17.64 -30.98 -1.95
CA GLU A 519 -17.93 -31.96 -3.02
C GLU A 519 -16.84 -33.02 -3.12
N ASN A 520 -15.55 -32.62 -3.09
CA ASN A 520 -14.42 -33.54 -3.14
C ASN A 520 -14.35 -34.46 -1.90
N GLU A 521 -14.65 -33.95 -0.72
CA GLU A 521 -14.81 -34.77 0.50
C GLU A 521 -15.97 -35.77 0.37
N GLU A 522 -17.09 -35.38 -0.24
CA GLU A 522 -18.22 -36.27 -0.51
C GLU A 522 -17.89 -37.33 -1.59
N TYR A 523 -17.15 -36.96 -2.64
CA TYR A 523 -16.65 -37.90 -3.66
C TYR A 523 -15.65 -38.91 -3.08
N LEU A 524 -14.72 -38.47 -2.21
CA LEU A 524 -13.79 -39.36 -1.51
C LEU A 524 -14.55 -40.32 -0.57
N SER A 525 -15.59 -39.86 0.11
CA SER A 525 -16.45 -40.73 0.93
C SER A 525 -17.20 -41.77 0.08
N LYS A 526 -17.73 -41.38 -1.10
CA LYS A 526 -18.38 -42.31 -2.04
C LYS A 526 -17.38 -43.33 -2.61
N LEU A 527 -16.16 -42.90 -2.95
CA LEU A 527 -15.10 -43.78 -3.45
C LEU A 527 -14.69 -44.81 -2.38
N SER A 528 -14.45 -44.37 -1.14
CA SER A 528 -14.13 -45.27 -0.03
C SER A 528 -15.25 -46.27 0.26
N GLN A 529 -16.51 -45.92 0.01
CA GLN A 529 -17.63 -46.84 0.14
C GLN A 529 -17.67 -47.85 -1.01
N THR A 530 -17.52 -47.44 -2.27
CA THR A 530 -17.53 -48.37 -3.41
C THR A 530 -16.32 -49.31 -3.43
N GLU A 531 -15.16 -48.86 -2.95
CA GLU A 531 -14.01 -49.75 -2.69
C GLU A 531 -14.33 -50.82 -1.64
N LEU A 532 -15.04 -50.46 -0.56
CA LEU A 532 -15.46 -51.41 0.47
C LEU A 532 -16.52 -52.39 -0.07
N GLU A 533 -17.48 -51.93 -0.86
CA GLU A 533 -18.50 -52.76 -1.50
C GLU A 533 -17.89 -53.73 -2.52
N MET A 534 -16.94 -53.28 -3.36
CA MET A 534 -16.19 -54.15 -4.27
C MET A 534 -15.35 -55.18 -3.51
N LYS A 535 -14.70 -54.78 -2.41
CA LYS A 535 -13.90 -55.68 -1.58
C LYS A 535 -14.75 -56.75 -0.91
N ASN A 536 -15.94 -56.38 -0.42
CA ASN A 536 -16.91 -57.33 0.14
C ASN A 536 -17.39 -58.31 -0.94
N SER A 537 -17.81 -57.82 -2.11
CA SER A 537 -18.22 -58.66 -3.25
C SER A 537 -17.10 -59.60 -3.70
N PHE A 538 -15.84 -59.15 -3.72
CA PHE A 538 -14.69 -60.01 -4.00
C PHE A 538 -14.50 -61.12 -2.94
N THR A 539 -14.73 -60.82 -1.65
CA THR A 539 -14.69 -61.88 -0.62
C THR A 539 -15.85 -62.87 -0.74
N GLU A 540 -17.05 -62.44 -1.11
CA GLU A 540 -18.18 -63.33 -1.39
C GLU A 540 -17.93 -64.22 -2.61
N GLN A 541 -17.43 -63.65 -3.71
CA GLN A 541 -17.03 -64.39 -4.91
C GLN A 541 -15.91 -65.39 -4.59
N LYS A 542 -14.94 -65.02 -3.76
CA LYS A 542 -13.90 -65.95 -3.29
C LYS A 542 -14.50 -67.11 -2.49
N ILE A 543 -15.39 -66.85 -1.53
CA ILE A 543 -16.08 -67.90 -0.75
C ILE A 543 -16.87 -68.84 -1.67
N GLN A 544 -17.50 -68.31 -2.71
CA GLN A 544 -18.22 -69.11 -3.71
C GLN A 544 -17.28 -69.95 -4.59
N VAL A 545 -16.10 -69.43 -4.98
CA VAL A 545 -15.05 -70.21 -5.67
C VAL A 545 -14.51 -71.30 -4.74
N ASP A 546 -14.18 -70.98 -3.48
CA ASP A 546 -13.71 -71.94 -2.47
C ASP A 546 -14.78 -73.00 -2.15
N LYS A 547 -16.08 -72.73 -2.40
CA LYS A 547 -17.17 -73.72 -2.35
C LYS A 547 -17.19 -74.61 -3.59
N LEU A 548 -17.15 -74.03 -4.80
CA LEU A 548 -17.13 -74.77 -6.06
C LEU A 548 -15.90 -75.68 -6.19
N ILE A 549 -14.73 -75.27 -5.67
CA ILE A 549 -13.52 -76.11 -5.62
C ILE A 549 -13.77 -77.38 -4.79
N ARG A 550 -14.40 -77.26 -3.61
CA ARG A 550 -14.73 -78.41 -2.75
C ARG A 550 -15.81 -79.30 -3.36
N GLU A 551 -16.79 -78.72 -4.04
CA GLU A 551 -17.82 -79.48 -4.76
C GLU A 551 -17.21 -80.27 -5.92
N ASN A 552 -16.28 -79.67 -6.68
CA ASN A 552 -15.54 -80.35 -7.73
C ASN A 552 -14.59 -81.45 -7.19
N GLN A 553 -13.92 -81.22 -6.05
CA GLN A 553 -13.11 -82.25 -5.38
C GLN A 553 -13.97 -83.46 -4.95
N LEU A 554 -15.14 -83.21 -4.37
CA LEU A 554 -16.08 -84.28 -3.99
C LEU A 554 -16.59 -85.06 -5.21
N GLU A 555 -16.84 -84.38 -6.33
CA GLU A 555 -17.25 -85.06 -7.57
C GLU A 555 -16.08 -85.86 -8.20
N GLN A 556 -14.85 -85.35 -8.13
CA GLN A 556 -13.64 -86.10 -8.52
C GLN A 556 -13.44 -87.36 -7.67
N GLU A 557 -13.69 -87.30 -6.35
CA GLU A 557 -13.66 -88.47 -5.48
C GLU A 557 -14.74 -89.50 -5.85
N LYS A 558 -15.96 -89.06 -6.23
CA LYS A 558 -17.01 -89.95 -6.75
C LYS A 558 -16.65 -90.55 -8.11
N CYS A 559 -16.12 -89.75 -9.04
CA CYS A 559 -15.65 -90.25 -10.34
C CYS A 559 -14.60 -91.34 -10.12
N LYS A 560 -13.64 -91.11 -9.23
CA LYS A 560 -12.64 -92.12 -8.90
C LYS A 560 -13.26 -93.38 -8.26
N GLN A 561 -14.19 -93.24 -7.31
CA GLN A 561 -14.89 -94.40 -6.74
C GLN A 561 -15.68 -95.19 -7.81
N LEU A 562 -16.23 -94.50 -8.81
CA LEU A 562 -16.90 -95.14 -9.94
C LEU A 562 -15.89 -95.85 -10.86
N GLU A 563 -14.74 -95.22 -11.17
CA GLU A 563 -13.62 -95.84 -11.88
C GLU A 563 -13.12 -97.10 -11.16
N ASP A 564 -12.81 -97.00 -9.85
CA ASP A 564 -12.41 -98.12 -8.99
C ASP A 564 -13.46 -99.27 -9.02
N THR A 565 -14.77 -98.97 -9.07
CA THR A 565 -15.83 -100.00 -9.19
C THR A 565 -15.99 -100.55 -10.62
N VAL A 566 -15.67 -99.76 -11.65
CA VAL A 566 -15.71 -100.20 -13.05
C VAL A 566 -14.53 -101.14 -13.33
N ASP A 567 -13.36 -100.86 -12.80
CA ASP A 567 -12.19 -101.74 -12.90
C ASP A 567 -12.47 -103.08 -12.18
N TRP A 568 -13.00 -103.05 -10.95
CA TRP A 568 -13.42 -104.27 -10.24
C TRP A 568 -14.49 -105.08 -10.99
N LEU A 569 -15.44 -104.40 -11.67
CA LEU A 569 -16.42 -105.08 -12.51
C LEU A 569 -15.79 -105.70 -13.77
N HIS A 570 -14.74 -105.10 -14.34
CA HIS A 570 -13.99 -105.72 -15.45
C HIS A 570 -13.22 -106.96 -14.97
N GLU A 571 -12.51 -106.88 -13.83
CA GLU A 571 -11.85 -108.06 -13.22
C GLU A 571 -12.86 -109.19 -12.97
N SER A 572 -14.01 -108.88 -12.38
CA SER A 572 -15.07 -109.87 -12.14
C SER A 572 -15.72 -110.41 -13.43
N ILE A 573 -15.69 -109.66 -14.54
CA ILE A 573 -16.14 -110.16 -15.85
C ILE A 573 -15.08 -111.09 -16.45
N GLU A 574 -13.79 -110.73 -16.39
CA GLU A 574 -12.70 -111.57 -16.89
C GLU A 574 -12.65 -112.92 -16.15
N ASP A 575 -12.80 -112.93 -14.81
CA ASP A 575 -12.93 -114.15 -14.01
C ASP A 575 -14.12 -115.03 -14.44
N LEU A 576 -15.26 -114.42 -14.79
CA LEU A 576 -16.46 -115.14 -15.26
C LEU A 576 -16.30 -115.65 -16.70
N GLU A 577 -15.61 -114.91 -17.57
CA GLU A 577 -15.26 -115.36 -18.92
C GLU A 577 -14.28 -116.54 -18.88
N GLN A 578 -13.27 -116.49 -18.00
CA GLN A 578 -12.36 -117.63 -17.76
C GLN A 578 -13.10 -118.87 -17.23
N GLN A 579 -14.04 -118.69 -16.29
CA GLN A 579 -14.91 -119.78 -15.83
C GLN A 579 -15.80 -120.35 -16.95
N LEU A 580 -16.37 -119.50 -17.80
CA LEU A 580 -17.17 -119.93 -18.95
C LEU A 580 -16.35 -120.70 -19.99
N VAL A 581 -15.09 -120.30 -20.23
CA VAL A 581 -14.15 -121.07 -21.07
C VAL A 581 -13.90 -122.45 -20.45
N SER A 582 -13.55 -122.51 -19.17
CA SER A 582 -13.29 -123.80 -18.48
C SER A 582 -14.50 -124.75 -18.51
N LEU A 583 -15.72 -124.24 -18.26
CA LEU A 583 -16.95 -125.03 -18.31
C LEU A 583 -17.31 -125.46 -19.74
N ASN A 584 -16.95 -124.65 -20.74
CA ASN A 584 -17.15 -124.99 -22.14
C ASN A 584 -16.19 -126.08 -22.62
N ASP A 585 -14.95 -126.08 -22.15
CA ASP A 585 -13.96 -127.12 -22.42
C ASP A 585 -14.31 -128.44 -21.70
N GLU A 586 -14.79 -128.38 -20.45
CA GLU A 586 -15.35 -129.55 -19.74
C GLU A 586 -16.55 -130.13 -20.51
N ARG A 587 -17.47 -129.27 -20.96
CA ARG A 587 -18.60 -129.67 -21.81
C ARG A 587 -18.14 -130.32 -23.12
N PHE A 588 -17.03 -129.86 -23.73
CA PHE A 588 -16.45 -130.51 -24.90
C PHE A 588 -15.89 -131.90 -24.58
N SER A 589 -15.21 -132.09 -23.44
CA SER A 589 -14.74 -133.42 -22.99
C SER A 589 -15.93 -134.38 -22.82
N ILE A 590 -16.94 -133.98 -22.05
CA ILE A 590 -18.16 -134.77 -21.81
C ILE A 590 -18.88 -135.09 -23.13
N THR A 591 -18.88 -134.17 -24.10
CA THR A 591 -19.47 -134.40 -25.43
C THR A 591 -18.67 -135.41 -26.26
N ALA A 592 -17.34 -135.42 -26.14
CA ALA A 592 -16.48 -136.41 -26.78
C ALA A 592 -16.65 -137.80 -26.14
N GLU A 593 -16.68 -137.89 -24.81
CA GLU A 593 -16.95 -139.11 -24.05
C GLU A 593 -18.32 -139.69 -24.40
N LEU A 594 -19.39 -138.88 -24.41
CA LEU A 594 -20.72 -139.29 -24.85
C LEU A 594 -20.77 -139.74 -26.32
N SER A 595 -19.85 -139.26 -27.17
CA SER A 595 -19.72 -139.71 -28.56
C SER A 595 -19.03 -141.07 -28.64
N GLN A 596 -17.96 -141.29 -27.88
CA GLN A 596 -17.32 -142.61 -27.75
C GLN A 596 -18.28 -143.66 -27.17
N ILE A 597 -19.03 -143.33 -26.11
CA ILE A 597 -20.03 -144.22 -25.51
C ILE A 597 -21.13 -144.59 -26.52
N LYS A 598 -21.56 -143.65 -27.37
CA LYS A 598 -22.50 -143.94 -28.47
C LYS A 598 -21.88 -144.85 -29.54
N GLU A 599 -20.60 -144.71 -29.85
CA GLU A 599 -19.90 -145.57 -30.80
C GLU A 599 -19.73 -147.00 -30.24
N GLU A 600 -19.38 -147.13 -28.96
CA GLU A 600 -19.30 -148.42 -28.24
C GLU A 600 -20.67 -149.09 -28.13
N ALA A 601 -21.71 -148.34 -27.73
CA ALA A 601 -23.09 -148.85 -27.72
C ALA A 601 -23.53 -149.31 -29.13
N SER A 602 -23.15 -148.58 -30.18
CA SER A 602 -23.44 -148.98 -31.57
C SER A 602 -22.72 -150.28 -31.96
N LYS A 603 -21.43 -150.43 -31.62
CA LYS A 603 -20.68 -151.69 -31.80
C LYS A 603 -21.33 -152.86 -31.07
N HIS A 604 -21.80 -152.65 -29.84
CA HIS A 604 -22.53 -153.66 -29.08
C HIS A 604 -23.88 -154.02 -29.71
N ILE A 605 -24.65 -153.05 -30.21
CA ILE A 605 -25.91 -153.29 -30.94
C ILE A 605 -25.65 -154.12 -32.21
N THR A 606 -24.62 -153.80 -32.99
CA THR A 606 -24.21 -154.61 -34.15
C THR A 606 -23.85 -156.04 -33.73
N LYS A 607 -23.04 -156.21 -32.68
CA LYS A 607 -22.63 -157.53 -32.19
C LYS A 607 -23.80 -158.36 -31.65
N VAL A 608 -24.80 -157.74 -31.02
CA VAL A 608 -26.05 -158.41 -30.63
C VAL A 608 -26.84 -158.85 -31.87
N SER A 609 -26.98 -157.98 -32.87
CA SER A 609 -27.68 -158.32 -34.12
C SER A 609 -27.01 -159.48 -34.88
N GLU A 610 -25.68 -159.54 -34.89
CA GLU A 610 -24.92 -160.68 -35.43
C GLU A 610 -25.24 -161.99 -34.68
N LEU A 611 -25.21 -161.96 -33.34
CA LEU A 611 -25.52 -163.12 -32.50
C LEU A 611 -26.99 -163.56 -32.62
N GLU A 612 -27.93 -162.64 -32.82
CA GLU A 612 -29.33 -162.97 -33.13
C GLU A 612 -29.51 -163.56 -34.53
N GLN A 613 -28.65 -163.23 -35.50
CA GLN A 613 -28.63 -163.88 -36.81
C GLN A 613 -28.03 -165.29 -36.72
N GLU A 614 -26.89 -165.45 -36.06
CA GLU A 614 -26.24 -166.75 -35.82
C GLU A 614 -27.18 -167.71 -35.05
N LYS A 615 -27.85 -167.21 -34.00
CA LYS A 615 -28.89 -167.96 -33.27
C LYS A 615 -30.05 -168.42 -34.17
N ARG A 616 -30.48 -167.61 -35.14
CA ARG A 616 -31.54 -168.00 -36.09
C ARG A 616 -31.06 -169.09 -37.04
N GLN A 617 -29.85 -168.96 -37.58
CA GLN A 617 -29.25 -169.98 -38.44
C GLN A 617 -29.10 -171.32 -37.72
N LEU A 618 -28.63 -171.32 -36.47
CA LEU A 618 -28.55 -172.53 -35.64
C LEU A 618 -29.92 -173.17 -35.32
N LEU A 619 -30.98 -172.37 -35.21
CA LEU A 619 -32.35 -172.89 -35.05
C LEU A 619 -32.93 -173.47 -36.34
N GLU A 620 -32.65 -172.85 -37.49
CA GLU A 620 -33.00 -173.40 -38.81
C GLU A 620 -32.26 -174.72 -39.08
N GLU A 621 -30.96 -174.80 -38.78
CA GLU A 621 -30.19 -176.06 -38.87
C GLU A 621 -30.75 -177.13 -37.92
N LEU A 622 -31.09 -176.78 -36.68
CA LEU A 622 -31.69 -177.72 -35.72
C LEU A 622 -33.04 -178.26 -36.22
N GLN A 623 -33.89 -177.40 -36.79
CA GLN A 623 -35.17 -177.82 -37.36
C GLN A 623 -34.96 -178.80 -38.53
N VAL A 624 -34.08 -178.48 -39.48
CA VAL A 624 -33.76 -179.37 -40.62
C VAL A 624 -33.17 -180.72 -40.15
N LYS A 625 -32.45 -180.75 -39.02
CA LYS A 625 -32.02 -182.01 -38.40
C LYS A 625 -33.15 -182.79 -37.76
N SER A 626 -34.10 -182.12 -37.09
CA SER A 626 -35.29 -182.73 -36.50
C SER A 626 -36.19 -183.36 -37.57
N GLU A 627 -36.46 -182.63 -38.67
CA GLU A 627 -37.26 -183.13 -39.80
C GLU A 627 -36.62 -184.37 -40.45
N TYR A 628 -35.29 -184.40 -40.55
CA TYR A 628 -34.54 -185.56 -41.04
C TYR A 628 -34.55 -186.76 -40.06
N GLU A 629 -34.57 -186.51 -38.74
CA GLU A 629 -34.72 -187.57 -37.74
C GLU A 629 -36.13 -188.19 -37.79
N GLU A 630 -37.18 -187.38 -37.98
CA GLU A 630 -38.54 -187.87 -38.19
C GLU A 630 -38.66 -188.71 -39.47
N GLU A 631 -38.09 -188.27 -40.60
CA GLU A 631 -38.05 -189.04 -41.86
C GLU A 631 -37.34 -190.40 -41.68
N LEU A 632 -36.25 -190.44 -40.89
CA LEU A 632 -35.56 -191.69 -40.54
C LEU A 632 -36.40 -192.60 -39.63
N ILE A 633 -37.16 -192.03 -38.67
CA ILE A 633 -38.06 -192.79 -37.79
C ILE A 633 -39.21 -193.41 -38.59
N GLU A 634 -39.84 -192.66 -39.50
CA GLU A 634 -40.83 -193.20 -40.44
C GLU A 634 -40.23 -194.34 -41.27
N ARG A 635 -39.02 -194.14 -41.80
CA ARG A 635 -38.32 -195.15 -42.61
C ARG A 635 -38.03 -196.44 -41.84
N ILE A 636 -37.65 -196.33 -40.55
CA ILE A 636 -37.43 -197.46 -39.66
C ILE A 636 -38.75 -198.21 -39.38
N ASN A 637 -39.85 -197.48 -39.13
CA ASN A 637 -41.16 -198.08 -38.90
C ASN A 637 -41.68 -198.82 -40.14
N PHE A 638 -41.59 -198.21 -41.32
CA PHE A 638 -41.90 -198.87 -42.60
C PHE A 638 -41.13 -200.19 -42.80
N LEU A 639 -39.83 -200.22 -42.44
CA LEU A 639 -39.01 -201.42 -42.53
C LEU A 639 -39.39 -202.49 -41.49
N ARG A 640 -39.79 -202.11 -40.27
CA ARG A 640 -40.32 -203.03 -39.25
C ARG A 640 -41.61 -203.70 -39.73
N ASP A 641 -42.55 -202.93 -40.27
CA ASP A 641 -43.83 -203.46 -40.75
C ASP A 641 -43.64 -204.38 -41.97
N HIS A 642 -42.74 -204.03 -42.89
CA HIS A 642 -42.38 -204.89 -44.02
C HIS A 642 -41.73 -206.22 -43.56
N LEU A 643 -40.83 -206.20 -42.57
CA LEU A 643 -40.23 -207.41 -42.02
C LEU A 643 -41.27 -208.29 -41.32
N LYS A 644 -42.14 -207.69 -40.49
CA LYS A 644 -43.24 -208.40 -39.82
C LYS A 644 -44.22 -209.04 -40.81
N SER A 645 -44.55 -208.32 -41.89
CA SER A 645 -45.37 -208.86 -42.98
C SER A 645 -44.74 -210.10 -43.64
N LYS A 646 -43.42 -210.11 -43.83
CA LYS A 646 -42.67 -211.26 -44.35
C LYS A 646 -42.56 -212.42 -43.35
N GLU A 647 -42.49 -212.14 -42.06
CA GLU A 647 -42.53 -213.15 -40.99
C GLU A 647 -43.91 -213.85 -40.95
N ASP A 648 -45.00 -213.07 -41.01
CA ASP A 648 -46.37 -213.60 -41.13
C ASP A 648 -46.59 -214.42 -42.42
N GLU A 649 -45.87 -214.10 -43.51
CA GLU A 649 -45.89 -214.87 -44.76
C GLU A 649 -45.14 -216.20 -44.62
N MET A 650 -43.94 -216.21 -44.00
CA MET A 650 -43.22 -217.45 -43.70
C MET A 650 -44.02 -218.37 -42.78
N ASN A 651 -44.61 -217.84 -41.71
CA ASN A 651 -45.40 -218.63 -40.75
C ASN A 651 -46.61 -219.31 -41.42
N ARG A 652 -47.28 -218.62 -42.35
CA ARG A 652 -48.36 -219.19 -43.18
C ARG A 652 -47.85 -220.30 -44.10
N ASN A 653 -46.71 -220.11 -44.76
CA ASN A 653 -46.10 -221.13 -45.62
C ASN A 653 -45.64 -222.36 -44.83
N GLN A 654 -45.09 -222.19 -43.62
CA GLN A 654 -44.67 -223.29 -42.74
C GLN A 654 -45.87 -224.13 -42.27
N PHE A 655 -47.00 -223.49 -41.95
CA PHE A 655 -48.24 -224.20 -41.61
C PHE A 655 -48.78 -225.03 -42.79
N ALA A 656 -48.74 -224.51 -44.01
CA ALA A 656 -49.12 -225.25 -45.22
C ALA A 656 -48.19 -226.47 -45.49
N LEU A 657 -46.88 -226.33 -45.22
CA LEU A 657 -45.92 -227.43 -45.28
C LEU A 657 -46.23 -228.53 -44.25
N GLY A 658 -46.61 -228.15 -43.03
CA GLY A 658 -47.00 -229.09 -41.97
C GLY A 658 -48.23 -229.92 -42.33
N GLN A 659 -49.24 -229.30 -42.95
CA GLN A 659 -50.43 -230.02 -43.42
C GLN A 659 -50.10 -231.04 -44.52
N THR A 660 -49.27 -230.67 -45.50
CA THR A 660 -48.88 -231.59 -46.60
C THR A 660 -48.05 -232.77 -46.08
N PHE A 661 -47.13 -232.55 -45.12
CA PHE A 661 -46.39 -233.64 -44.47
C PHE A 661 -47.31 -234.63 -43.74
N SER A 662 -48.30 -234.12 -43.00
CA SER A 662 -49.26 -234.94 -42.25
C SER A 662 -50.15 -235.80 -43.16
N GLN A 663 -50.52 -235.28 -44.33
CA GLN A 663 -51.28 -236.04 -45.34
C GLN A 663 -50.44 -237.12 -46.02
N GLN A 664 -49.20 -236.81 -46.42
CA GLN A 664 -48.29 -237.77 -47.06
C GLN A 664 -47.95 -238.95 -46.13
N MET A 665 -47.75 -238.70 -44.83
CA MET A 665 -47.45 -239.74 -43.84
C MET A 665 -48.61 -240.74 -43.64
N LYS A 666 -49.87 -240.31 -43.83
CA LYS A 666 -51.04 -241.21 -43.82
C LYS A 666 -51.11 -242.11 -45.06
N LEU A 667 -50.68 -241.60 -46.22
CA LEU A 667 -50.71 -242.33 -47.49
C LEU A 667 -49.67 -243.46 -47.52
N ILE A 668 -48.47 -243.21 -47.00
CA ILE A 668 -47.36 -244.18 -46.94
C ILE A 668 -47.76 -245.44 -46.15
N LYS A 669 -48.52 -245.31 -45.06
CA LYS A 669 -48.96 -246.45 -44.22
C LYS A 669 -50.05 -247.35 -44.83
N LEU A 670 -50.65 -246.99 -45.96
CA LEU A 670 -51.65 -247.82 -46.66
C LEU A 670 -51.15 -248.38 -48.00
N LEU A 671 -50.23 -247.68 -48.68
CA LEU A 671 -49.71 -248.10 -49.99
C LEU A 671 -48.50 -249.06 -49.91
N GLN A 672 -48.09 -249.48 -48.72
CA GLN A 672 -47.10 -250.57 -48.53
C GLN A 672 -47.71 -251.98 -48.52
N GLU A 673 -49.03 -252.12 -48.75
CA GLU A 673 -49.68 -253.45 -48.82
C GLU A 673 -50.50 -253.70 -50.10
N LYS A 674 -50.95 -252.68 -50.86
CA LYS A 674 -51.75 -252.87 -52.10
C LYS A 674 -51.50 -251.83 -53.23
N ALA A 675 -51.28 -252.39 -54.42
CA ALA A 675 -51.59 -251.90 -55.78
C ALA A 675 -50.94 -250.60 -56.37
N GLU A 676 -50.03 -250.83 -57.34
CA GLU A 676 -49.97 -250.27 -58.72
C GLU A 676 -49.91 -248.73 -59.01
N CYS A 677 -48.80 -248.32 -59.69
CA CYS A 677 -48.68 -247.52 -60.94
C CYS A 677 -49.62 -246.32 -61.31
N PRO A 678 -49.21 -245.39 -62.23
CA PRO A 678 -47.89 -244.76 -62.46
C PRO A 678 -47.91 -243.26 -62.97
N LYS A 679 -46.72 -242.62 -63.14
CA LYS A 679 -46.35 -241.55 -64.14
C LYS A 679 -46.86 -240.07 -64.05
N LYS A 680 -45.87 -239.12 -64.13
CA LYS A 680 -45.80 -237.84 -64.92
C LYS A 680 -46.54 -236.51 -64.53
N LYS A 681 -45.75 -235.42 -64.27
CA LYS A 681 -45.73 -234.02 -64.87
C LYS A 681 -47.02 -233.11 -64.82
N PRO A 682 -47.02 -231.79 -65.24
CA PRO A 682 -46.10 -230.65 -64.99
C PRO A 682 -46.73 -229.19 -64.89
N SER A 683 -45.92 -228.16 -64.51
CA SER A 683 -45.89 -226.74 -65.05
C SER A 683 -46.96 -225.62 -64.76
N PHE A 684 -46.57 -224.36 -65.09
CA PHE A 684 -47.32 -223.07 -65.38
C PHE A 684 -47.76 -222.00 -64.30
N PHE A 685 -47.04 -220.84 -64.27
CA PHE A 685 -47.47 -219.41 -64.49
C PHE A 685 -48.10 -218.40 -63.46
N HIS A 686 -47.38 -217.26 -63.23
CA HIS A 686 -47.74 -215.80 -63.46
C HIS A 686 -48.27 -214.76 -62.40
N LEU A 687 -48.07 -213.45 -62.75
CA LEU A 687 -48.56 -212.12 -62.21
C LEU A 687 -47.85 -211.44 -60.99
N SER A 688 -47.96 -210.11 -60.68
CA SER A 688 -47.76 -208.86 -61.49
C SER A 688 -47.88 -207.48 -60.71
N SER A 689 -46.95 -206.52 -60.94
CA SER A 689 -47.00 -205.01 -60.72
C SER A 689 -46.98 -204.42 -59.28
N PRO A 690 -46.58 -203.12 -59.01
CA PRO A 690 -46.32 -201.88 -59.82
C PRO A 690 -44.90 -201.22 -59.54
N LYS A 691 -44.54 -199.90 -59.43
CA LYS A 691 -44.50 -198.58 -60.21
C LYS A 691 -43.45 -197.60 -59.48
N ILE A 692 -42.95 -196.38 -59.86
CA ILE A 692 -42.99 -195.42 -61.02
C ILE A 692 -41.64 -194.64 -61.32
N LEU A 693 -41.52 -193.28 -61.32
CA LEU A 693 -40.55 -192.37 -62.04
C LEU A 693 -40.35 -190.96 -61.33
N SER A 694 -39.61 -189.92 -61.80
CA SER A 694 -38.22 -189.72 -62.35
C SER A 694 -37.86 -188.25 -62.76
N GLN A 695 -36.55 -187.90 -62.82
CA GLN A 695 -35.80 -186.88 -63.65
C GLN A 695 -36.22 -185.39 -63.87
N ASN A 696 -35.23 -184.45 -63.79
CA ASN A 696 -34.68 -183.56 -64.87
C ASN A 696 -33.63 -182.56 -64.29
N TYR A 697 -32.56 -182.19 -65.02
CA TYR A 697 -31.44 -181.37 -64.50
C TYR A 697 -30.83 -180.28 -65.42
N HIS A 698 -31.07 -180.27 -66.73
CA HIS A 698 -30.21 -179.50 -67.67
C HIS A 698 -30.41 -177.96 -67.63
N GLN A 699 -31.55 -177.47 -67.13
CA GLN A 699 -31.97 -176.08 -67.30
C GLN A 699 -31.26 -175.07 -66.37
N LYS A 700 -30.92 -175.47 -65.12
CA LYS A 700 -30.37 -174.56 -64.09
C LYS A 700 -29.00 -173.94 -64.45
N PHE A 701 -28.22 -174.56 -65.34
CA PHE A 701 -26.88 -174.08 -65.68
C PHE A 701 -26.89 -172.77 -66.48
N GLN A 702 -27.87 -172.57 -67.37
CA GLN A 702 -27.90 -171.40 -68.25
C GLN A 702 -28.31 -170.10 -67.53
N GLU A 703 -29.06 -170.18 -66.43
CA GLU A 703 -29.55 -169.01 -65.70
C GLU A 703 -28.45 -168.39 -64.82
N ALA A 704 -27.63 -169.23 -64.18
CA ALA A 704 -26.47 -168.79 -63.40
C ALA A 704 -25.50 -167.94 -64.25
N GLN A 705 -25.26 -168.33 -65.50
CA GLN A 705 -24.35 -167.64 -66.41
C GLN A 705 -24.90 -166.28 -66.92
N ARG A 706 -26.22 -166.04 -66.82
CA ARG A 706 -26.80 -164.71 -67.09
C ARG A 706 -26.62 -163.76 -65.90
N SER A 707 -26.85 -164.24 -64.67
CA SER A 707 -26.68 -163.43 -63.46
C SER A 707 -25.25 -162.91 -63.30
N TYR A 708 -24.24 -163.75 -63.55
CA TYR A 708 -22.83 -163.34 -63.47
C TYR A 708 -22.49 -162.14 -64.38
N ASN A 709 -23.02 -162.12 -65.60
CA ASN A 709 -22.77 -161.03 -66.55
C ASN A 709 -23.49 -159.72 -66.17
N LEU A 710 -24.65 -159.81 -65.52
CA LEU A 710 -25.41 -158.63 -65.06
C LEU A 710 -24.70 -157.91 -63.90
N GLU A 711 -24.10 -158.68 -62.99
CA GLU A 711 -23.42 -158.11 -61.81
C GLU A 711 -22.10 -157.43 -62.20
N LYS A 712 -21.42 -157.94 -63.24
CA LYS A 712 -20.21 -157.32 -63.80
C LYS A 712 -20.48 -155.91 -64.34
N THR A 713 -21.64 -155.66 -64.96
CA THR A 713 -22.02 -154.32 -65.44
C THR A 713 -22.42 -153.36 -64.31
N LYS A 714 -23.04 -153.85 -63.22
CA LYS A 714 -23.28 -153.00 -62.02
C LYS A 714 -21.95 -152.54 -61.40
N ASN A 715 -20.99 -153.47 -61.26
CA ASN A 715 -19.69 -153.18 -60.66
C ASN A 715 -18.92 -152.10 -61.45
N TYR A 716 -19.07 -152.07 -62.77
CA TYR A 716 -18.47 -151.02 -63.61
C TYR A 716 -19.07 -149.63 -63.33
N LYS A 717 -20.39 -149.51 -63.20
CA LYS A 717 -21.07 -148.24 -62.88
C LYS A 717 -20.75 -147.72 -61.48
N LEU A 718 -20.64 -148.60 -60.49
CA LEU A 718 -20.25 -148.21 -59.13
C LEU A 718 -18.84 -147.60 -59.10
N ASN A 719 -17.90 -148.14 -59.87
CA ASN A 719 -16.55 -147.58 -60.01
C ASN A 719 -16.50 -146.26 -60.80
N GLU A 720 -17.53 -145.93 -61.57
CA GLU A 720 -17.68 -144.65 -62.27
C GLU A 720 -18.18 -143.56 -61.32
N GLN A 721 -19.25 -143.85 -60.56
CA GLN A 721 -19.78 -142.96 -59.51
C GLN A 721 -18.74 -142.68 -58.40
N LEU A 722 -17.90 -143.68 -58.08
CA LEU A 722 -16.81 -143.53 -57.10
C LEU A 722 -15.66 -142.65 -57.62
N LYS A 723 -15.57 -142.38 -58.94
CA LYS A 723 -14.63 -141.39 -59.49
C LYS A 723 -15.20 -139.98 -59.48
N GLU A 724 -16.47 -139.81 -59.85
CA GLU A 724 -17.14 -138.51 -59.81
C GLU A 724 -17.14 -137.92 -58.39
N THR A 725 -17.48 -138.74 -57.38
CA THR A 725 -17.49 -138.32 -55.97
C THR A 725 -16.10 -137.93 -55.43
N ASN A 726 -15.01 -138.57 -55.89
CA ASN A 726 -13.65 -138.15 -55.54
C ASN A 726 -13.27 -136.81 -56.20
N LEU A 727 -13.66 -136.58 -57.47
CA LEU A 727 -13.45 -135.30 -58.16
C LEU A 727 -14.27 -134.15 -57.56
N GLU A 728 -15.43 -134.44 -56.95
CA GLU A 728 -16.21 -133.51 -56.14
C GLU A 728 -15.45 -133.13 -54.86
N LEU A 729 -14.84 -134.12 -54.18
CA LEU A 729 -14.07 -133.93 -52.96
C LEU A 729 -12.81 -133.07 -53.19
N GLU A 730 -12.11 -133.26 -54.32
CA GLU A 730 -10.95 -132.46 -54.70
C GLU A 730 -11.30 -130.98 -54.93
N ARG A 731 -12.47 -130.68 -55.54
CA ARG A 731 -12.96 -129.30 -55.70
C ARG A 731 -13.20 -128.63 -54.35
N ASN A 732 -13.87 -129.32 -53.43
CA ASN A 732 -14.15 -128.81 -52.08
C ASN A 732 -12.85 -128.54 -51.28
N LEU A 733 -11.81 -129.38 -51.47
CA LEU A 733 -10.48 -129.17 -50.86
C LEU A 733 -9.75 -127.92 -51.39
N VAL A 734 -10.02 -127.48 -52.63
CA VAL A 734 -9.50 -126.21 -53.16
C VAL A 734 -10.26 -125.01 -52.56
N GLU A 735 -11.57 -125.11 -52.42
CA GLU A 735 -12.39 -124.05 -51.82
C GLU A 735 -12.03 -123.78 -50.35
N VAL A 736 -11.83 -124.84 -49.56
CA VAL A 736 -11.34 -124.73 -48.16
C VAL A 736 -9.96 -124.06 -48.07
N LYS A 737 -9.07 -124.26 -49.06
CA LYS A 737 -7.77 -123.55 -49.12
C LYS A 737 -7.94 -122.06 -49.42
N ASN A 738 -8.87 -121.70 -50.33
CA ASN A 738 -9.15 -120.30 -50.66
C ASN A 738 -9.75 -119.55 -49.45
N LEU A 739 -10.68 -120.15 -48.72
CA LEU A 739 -11.25 -119.58 -47.49
C LEU A 739 -10.17 -119.37 -46.42
N LYS A 740 -9.20 -120.29 -46.29
CA LYS A 740 -8.05 -120.12 -45.39
C LYS A 740 -7.15 -118.93 -45.76
N MET A 741 -6.95 -118.64 -47.05
CA MET A 741 -6.23 -117.43 -47.46
C MET A 741 -7.02 -116.15 -47.13
N GLN A 742 -8.34 -116.14 -47.35
CA GLN A 742 -9.19 -114.98 -47.04
C GLN A 742 -9.18 -114.64 -45.55
N MET A 743 -9.22 -115.65 -44.66
CA MET A 743 -9.03 -115.43 -43.23
C MET A 743 -7.66 -114.80 -42.89
N TYR A 744 -6.58 -115.27 -43.51
CA TYR A 744 -5.23 -114.76 -43.24
C TYR A 744 -5.07 -113.30 -43.69
N GLU A 745 -5.66 -112.92 -44.82
CA GLU A 745 -5.62 -111.55 -45.34
C GLU A 745 -6.48 -110.60 -44.47
N LEU A 746 -7.64 -111.05 -43.97
CA LEU A 746 -8.44 -110.31 -42.99
C LEU A 746 -7.70 -110.13 -41.65
N GLN A 747 -7.07 -111.17 -41.12
CA GLN A 747 -6.29 -111.11 -39.87
C GLN A 747 -5.12 -110.12 -39.98
N LYS A 748 -4.49 -110.04 -41.16
CA LYS A 748 -3.46 -109.06 -41.51
C LYS A 748 -4.01 -107.62 -41.58
N GLN A 749 -5.21 -107.41 -42.13
CA GLN A 749 -5.86 -106.09 -42.12
C GLN A 749 -6.19 -105.61 -40.70
N PHE A 750 -6.66 -106.50 -39.81
CA PHE A 750 -6.86 -106.17 -38.40
C PHE A 750 -5.54 -105.79 -37.69
N ALA A 751 -4.43 -106.46 -38.00
CA ALA A 751 -3.12 -106.10 -37.47
C ALA A 751 -2.63 -104.71 -37.94
N GLN A 752 -2.92 -104.33 -39.19
CA GLN A 752 -2.57 -103.01 -39.73
C GLN A 752 -3.42 -101.88 -39.11
N ASN A 753 -4.75 -102.05 -39.03
CA ASN A 753 -5.66 -101.05 -38.45
C ASN A 753 -5.38 -100.77 -36.96
N LYS A 754 -4.83 -101.74 -36.21
CA LYS A 754 -4.44 -101.56 -34.81
C LYS A 754 -3.23 -100.63 -34.63
N HIS A 755 -2.38 -100.46 -35.65
CA HIS A 755 -1.20 -99.58 -35.58
C HIS A 755 -1.52 -98.10 -35.87
N GLU A 756 -2.50 -97.80 -36.73
CA GLU A 756 -2.83 -96.41 -37.08
C GLU A 756 -3.67 -95.67 -36.01
N SER A 757 -4.23 -96.40 -35.04
CA SER A 757 -5.19 -95.87 -34.07
C SER A 757 -4.58 -95.39 -32.73
N GLN A 758 -3.29 -95.64 -32.47
CA GLN A 758 -2.65 -95.32 -31.16
C GLN A 758 -1.38 -94.43 -31.23
N GLN A 759 -0.94 -93.98 -32.42
CA GLN A 759 0.13 -92.99 -32.55
C GLN A 759 -0.38 -91.64 -33.09
N LYS A 760 -1.28 -91.00 -32.34
CA LYS A 760 -1.78 -89.65 -32.65
C LYS A 760 -1.78 -88.65 -31.48
N VAL A 761 -0.98 -88.94 -30.46
CA VAL A 761 -0.59 -88.00 -29.40
C VAL A 761 0.93 -88.14 -29.20
N GLN A 762 1.64 -87.00 -29.16
CA GLN A 762 3.08 -86.83 -28.96
C GLN A 762 4.06 -87.29 -30.09
N SER A 763 5.22 -86.63 -30.09
CA SER A 763 6.47 -86.92 -30.83
C SER A 763 6.41 -87.16 -32.35
N SER A 764 6.35 -86.08 -33.14
CA SER A 764 7.36 -85.79 -34.17
C SER A 764 7.07 -84.48 -34.91
N HIS A 765 8.10 -83.64 -35.13
CA HIS A 765 8.34 -82.83 -36.34
C HIS A 765 9.58 -81.92 -36.17
N SER A 766 10.75 -82.53 -35.94
CA SER A 766 12.06 -81.84 -36.06
C SER A 766 12.45 -81.65 -37.53
N GLY A 767 11.57 -81.02 -38.31
CA GLY A 767 11.73 -80.77 -39.74
C GLY A 767 12.23 -79.35 -40.02
N SER A 768 13.51 -79.21 -40.36
CA SER A 768 14.16 -77.91 -40.64
C SER A 768 13.75 -77.31 -42.01
N TYR A 769 12.48 -76.98 -42.18
CA TYR A 769 11.99 -76.26 -43.36
C TYR A 769 12.39 -74.78 -43.28
N LYS A 770 13.36 -74.37 -44.12
CA LYS A 770 13.77 -72.97 -44.30
C LYS A 770 12.71 -72.16 -45.08
N TYR A 771 11.57 -71.89 -44.47
CA TYR A 771 10.60 -70.92 -45.01
C TYR A 771 11.16 -69.50 -44.87
N THR A 772 11.68 -68.96 -45.97
CA THR A 772 12.15 -67.58 -46.06
C THR A 772 10.97 -66.62 -46.11
N HIS A 773 10.38 -66.33 -44.95
CA HIS A 773 9.23 -65.46 -44.81
C HIS A 773 9.49 -64.04 -45.35
N SER A 774 8.60 -63.59 -46.25
CA SER A 774 8.70 -62.27 -46.86
C SER A 774 8.10 -61.20 -45.95
N PHE A 775 8.88 -60.14 -45.66
CA PHE A 775 8.48 -59.04 -44.77
C PHE A 775 8.33 -57.72 -45.53
N VAL A 776 7.08 -57.28 -45.70
CA VAL A 776 6.77 -55.99 -46.35
C VAL A 776 6.72 -54.88 -45.31
N PRO A 777 7.34 -53.70 -45.56
CA PRO A 777 7.23 -52.55 -44.67
C PRO A 777 5.79 -51.99 -44.69
N ILE A 778 5.23 -51.75 -43.52
CA ILE A 778 3.89 -51.15 -43.33
C ILE A 778 3.95 -49.99 -42.33
N LYS A 779 2.95 -49.09 -42.39
CA LYS A 779 2.68 -48.10 -41.36
C LYS A 779 1.54 -48.61 -40.47
N ILE A 780 1.70 -48.58 -39.16
CA ILE A 780 0.75 -49.19 -38.22
C ILE A 780 -0.48 -48.29 -38.03
N THR A 781 -1.67 -48.84 -38.30
CA THR A 781 -2.96 -48.14 -38.15
C THR A 781 -3.70 -48.44 -36.85
N PHE A 782 -3.26 -49.44 -36.08
CA PHE A 782 -3.77 -49.78 -34.74
C PHE A 782 -2.62 -50.32 -33.88
N PRO A 783 -2.45 -49.88 -32.61
CA PRO A 783 -1.37 -50.36 -31.75
C PRO A 783 -1.26 -51.89 -31.74
N SER A 784 -0.08 -52.42 -32.05
CA SER A 784 0.16 -53.84 -32.30
C SER A 784 1.45 -54.30 -31.62
N GLU A 785 1.51 -55.49 -31.03
CA GLU A 785 2.73 -55.98 -30.40
C GLU A 785 3.73 -56.58 -31.40
N CYS A 786 5.02 -56.34 -31.16
CA CYS A 786 6.09 -56.89 -31.98
C CYS A 786 6.39 -58.34 -31.59
N VAL A 787 6.11 -59.30 -32.49
CA VAL A 787 6.35 -60.74 -32.26
C VAL A 787 7.84 -61.09 -32.03
N SER A 788 8.76 -60.16 -32.30
CA SER A 788 10.21 -60.33 -32.07
C SER A 788 10.70 -59.92 -30.68
N CYS A 789 9.97 -59.08 -29.94
CA CYS A 789 10.44 -58.51 -28.68
C CYS A 789 9.34 -58.13 -27.69
N LEU A 790 8.09 -58.49 -27.98
CA LEU A 790 6.86 -58.26 -27.20
C LEU A 790 6.52 -56.80 -26.84
N ARG A 791 7.34 -55.83 -27.22
CA ARG A 791 7.05 -54.40 -27.05
C ARG A 791 5.97 -53.93 -28.04
N LYS A 792 5.12 -53.02 -27.59
CA LYS A 792 4.06 -52.38 -28.39
C LYS A 792 4.67 -51.48 -29.48
N ILE A 793 4.20 -51.67 -30.71
CA ILE A 793 4.42 -50.79 -31.86
C ILE A 793 3.23 -49.82 -31.90
N PHE A 794 3.50 -48.53 -31.81
CA PHE A 794 2.47 -47.51 -31.69
C PHE A 794 1.88 -47.10 -33.05
N PHE A 795 0.72 -46.43 -33.02
CA PHE A 795 0.08 -45.87 -34.20
C PHE A 795 1.05 -44.97 -34.99
N GLY A 796 1.00 -45.07 -36.32
CA GLY A 796 1.84 -44.28 -37.23
C GLY A 796 3.29 -44.75 -37.36
N GLN A 797 3.80 -45.65 -36.49
CA GLN A 797 5.17 -46.14 -36.58
C GLN A 797 5.39 -47.06 -37.80
N LYS A 798 6.64 -47.12 -38.27
CA LYS A 798 7.08 -48.04 -39.34
C LYS A 798 7.34 -49.43 -38.76
N ALA A 799 6.66 -50.43 -39.30
CA ALA A 799 6.80 -51.84 -38.97
C ALA A 799 7.13 -52.65 -40.22
N ARG A 800 7.45 -53.94 -40.04
CA ARG A 800 7.48 -54.96 -41.09
C ARG A 800 6.41 -56.00 -40.76
N LYS A 801 5.62 -56.39 -41.76
CA LYS A 801 4.59 -57.42 -41.64
C LYS A 801 4.92 -58.60 -42.55
N CYS A 802 4.92 -59.81 -42.01
CA CYS A 802 5.07 -61.02 -42.80
C CYS A 802 3.88 -61.16 -43.76
N GLN A 803 4.13 -61.44 -45.05
CA GLN A 803 3.06 -61.65 -46.03
C GLN A 803 2.27 -62.94 -45.72
N ASP A 804 2.98 -63.98 -45.26
CA ASP A 804 2.45 -65.33 -45.11
C ASP A 804 1.61 -65.47 -43.82
N CYS A 805 2.23 -65.27 -42.65
CA CYS A 805 1.59 -65.45 -41.34
C CYS A 805 1.01 -64.17 -40.74
N LYS A 806 1.11 -63.03 -41.43
CA LYS A 806 0.60 -61.70 -41.01
C LYS A 806 1.19 -61.13 -39.70
N SER A 807 2.15 -61.81 -39.06
CA SER A 807 2.88 -61.33 -37.87
C SER A 807 3.58 -59.99 -38.12
N ILE A 808 3.62 -59.13 -37.11
CA ILE A 808 4.12 -57.76 -37.20
C ILE A 808 5.36 -57.60 -36.30
N ILE A 809 6.38 -56.89 -36.80
CA ILE A 809 7.59 -56.56 -36.06
C ILE A 809 8.02 -55.09 -36.27
N HIS A 810 8.77 -54.51 -35.32
CA HIS A 810 9.39 -53.19 -35.53
C HIS A 810 10.26 -53.19 -36.79
N ALA A 811 10.38 -52.05 -37.48
CA ALA A 811 11.24 -51.94 -38.65
C ALA A 811 12.70 -52.36 -38.39
N THR A 812 13.19 -52.21 -37.16
CA THR A 812 14.56 -52.58 -36.70
C THR A 812 14.70 -54.00 -36.15
N CYS A 813 13.62 -54.69 -35.77
CA CYS A 813 13.70 -56.06 -35.27
C CYS A 813 13.98 -57.07 -36.40
N ASN A 814 14.63 -58.19 -36.08
CA ASN A 814 15.02 -59.20 -37.08
C ASN A 814 14.51 -60.59 -36.69
N LEU A 815 13.35 -60.97 -37.24
CA LEU A 815 12.61 -62.18 -36.84
C LEU A 815 13.06 -63.42 -37.64
N ALA A 816 14.32 -63.81 -37.51
CA ALA A 816 14.90 -64.90 -38.29
C ALA A 816 14.25 -66.28 -38.02
N ASN A 817 13.88 -66.56 -36.76
CA ASN A 817 13.50 -67.91 -36.31
C ASN A 817 12.06 -68.04 -35.77
N ASN A 818 11.39 -66.94 -35.41
CA ASN A 818 10.10 -66.98 -34.67
C ASN A 818 8.89 -66.57 -35.55
N CYS A 819 9.04 -66.57 -36.87
CA CYS A 819 7.95 -66.25 -37.78
C CYS A 819 6.96 -67.43 -37.87
N GLY A 820 5.66 -67.14 -37.90
CA GLY A 820 4.59 -68.15 -37.90
C GLY A 820 4.21 -68.71 -36.52
N ILE A 821 4.91 -68.34 -35.44
CA ILE A 821 4.56 -68.73 -34.07
C ILE A 821 3.50 -67.75 -33.50
N PRO A 822 2.39 -68.23 -32.88
CA PRO A 822 1.43 -67.37 -32.18
C PRO A 822 2.09 -66.54 -31.07
N ILE A 823 1.61 -65.32 -30.81
CA ILE A 823 2.28 -64.42 -29.85
C ILE A 823 2.18 -64.94 -28.40
N GLU A 824 1.11 -65.67 -28.07
CA GLU A 824 0.92 -66.40 -26.81
C GLU A 824 1.97 -67.50 -26.62
N GLU A 825 2.37 -68.17 -27.70
CA GLU A 825 3.38 -69.22 -27.70
C GLU A 825 4.80 -68.63 -27.62
N VAL A 826 5.04 -67.47 -28.25
CA VAL A 826 6.29 -66.71 -28.05
C VAL A 826 6.41 -66.20 -26.60
N ARG A 827 5.29 -65.77 -25.98
CA ARG A 827 5.25 -65.41 -24.55
C ARG A 827 5.59 -66.62 -23.66
N ARG A 828 5.02 -67.80 -23.90
CA ARG A 828 5.35 -69.02 -23.12
C ARG A 828 6.84 -69.34 -23.12
N ARG A 829 7.46 -69.42 -24.30
CA ARG A 829 8.89 -69.78 -24.42
C ARG A 829 9.81 -68.77 -23.70
N LEU A 830 9.50 -67.48 -23.81
CA LEU A 830 10.25 -66.42 -23.11
C LEU A 830 10.02 -66.42 -21.57
N HIS A 831 8.97 -67.07 -21.06
CA HIS A 831 8.80 -67.33 -19.63
C HIS A 831 9.46 -68.63 -19.17
N GLU A 832 9.46 -69.68 -20.00
CA GLU A 832 10.09 -70.97 -19.70
C GLU A 832 11.62 -70.84 -19.58
N ASP A 833 12.26 -70.08 -20.47
CA ASP A 833 13.70 -69.75 -20.40
C ASP A 833 14.08 -68.92 -19.15
N SER A 834 13.11 -68.36 -18.42
CA SER A 834 13.31 -67.60 -17.18
C SER A 834 13.18 -68.44 -15.89
N SER A 835 12.93 -69.75 -16.01
CA SER A 835 12.58 -70.64 -14.88
C SER A 835 13.79 -71.22 -14.11
N MET A 836 15.02 -70.83 -14.46
CA MET A 836 16.26 -71.45 -13.96
C MET A 836 17.22 -70.47 -13.25
N CYS A 837 16.70 -69.66 -12.32
CA CYS A 837 17.50 -69.11 -11.23
C CYS A 837 16.60 -68.75 -10.03
N SER A 838 16.93 -69.21 -8.82
CA SER A 838 16.09 -68.99 -7.62
C SER A 838 16.91 -68.94 -6.33
N SER A 839 17.29 -67.74 -5.90
CA SER A 839 17.77 -67.43 -4.55
C SER A 839 17.79 -65.91 -4.34
N SER A 840 17.22 -65.45 -3.21
CA SER A 840 17.53 -64.19 -2.46
C SER A 840 17.83 -62.88 -3.22
N GLU A 841 17.29 -61.70 -2.89
CA GLU A 841 16.23 -61.22 -1.98
C GLU A 841 16.13 -59.69 -2.23
N ASP A 842 15.39 -58.94 -1.41
CA ASP A 842 15.42 -57.45 -1.34
C ASP A 842 15.25 -56.65 -2.65
N PHE A 843 14.00 -56.28 -2.96
CA PHE A 843 13.69 -55.12 -3.80
C PHE A 843 12.86 -54.10 -3.03
N ASN A 844 13.40 -52.91 -2.78
CA ASN A 844 12.66 -51.81 -2.16
C ASN A 844 13.16 -50.43 -2.62
N LYS A 845 12.85 -50.08 -3.89
CA LYS A 845 12.84 -48.70 -4.41
C LYS A 845 12.15 -48.65 -5.77
N SER A 846 11.28 -47.67 -5.94
CA SER A 846 10.52 -47.42 -7.17
C SER A 846 10.78 -46.00 -7.67
N ASP A 847 11.56 -45.87 -8.74
CA ASP A 847 11.70 -44.61 -9.48
C ASP A 847 10.73 -44.64 -10.67
N SER A 848 9.71 -43.76 -10.65
CA SER A 848 8.69 -43.65 -11.71
C SER A 848 8.94 -42.41 -12.56
N ILE A 849 9.51 -42.59 -13.75
CA ILE A 849 9.62 -41.55 -14.78
C ILE A 849 8.61 -41.83 -15.90
N GLU A 850 7.74 -40.86 -16.17
CA GLU A 850 6.67 -40.97 -17.17
C GLU A 850 7.18 -40.76 -18.61
N PRO A 851 6.63 -41.48 -19.61
CA PRO A 851 6.83 -41.17 -21.02
C PRO A 851 5.72 -40.24 -21.55
N SER A 852 6.11 -39.08 -22.09
CA SER A 852 5.18 -38.04 -22.57
C SER A 852 4.31 -38.48 -23.77
N ALA A 853 3.12 -37.88 -23.87
CA ALA A 853 2.19 -38.05 -24.99
C ALA A 853 2.62 -37.26 -26.26
N PRO A 854 2.15 -37.62 -27.46
CA PRO A 854 2.51 -36.93 -28.70
C PRO A 854 1.67 -35.66 -28.94
N GLU A 855 2.32 -34.57 -29.34
CA GLU A 855 1.64 -33.33 -29.74
C GLU A 855 0.82 -33.48 -31.03
N ILE A 856 -0.33 -32.80 -31.07
CA ILE A 856 -1.14 -32.60 -32.28
C ILE A 856 -0.79 -31.23 -32.86
N ALA A 857 -0.37 -31.19 -34.13
CA ALA A 857 -0.11 -29.94 -34.82
C ALA A 857 -1.43 -29.19 -35.11
N LEU A 858 -1.51 -27.94 -34.69
CA LEU A 858 -2.52 -26.97 -35.11
C LEU A 858 -1.83 -25.65 -35.45
N ASP A 859 -2.11 -25.13 -36.65
CA ASP A 859 -1.49 -23.90 -37.16
C ASP A 859 -1.92 -22.67 -36.36
N THR A 860 -0.94 -21.83 -35.99
CA THR A 860 -1.19 -20.43 -35.62
C THR A 860 -0.21 -19.48 -36.30
N PHE A 861 -0.74 -18.65 -37.20
CA PHE A 861 -0.02 -17.48 -37.74
C PHE A 861 0.04 -16.38 -36.68
N SER A 862 1.23 -16.04 -36.17
CA SER A 862 1.60 -14.66 -35.79
C SER A 862 3.07 -14.56 -35.38
N ASN A 863 3.96 -14.29 -36.34
CA ASN A 863 5.21 -13.59 -36.04
C ASN A 863 4.91 -12.09 -35.93
N VAL A 864 5.39 -11.43 -34.86
CA VAL A 864 6.09 -10.13 -34.84
C VAL A 864 6.26 -9.67 -33.37
N GLU A 865 7.35 -8.94 -33.08
CA GLU A 865 7.61 -8.20 -31.83
C GLU A 865 7.60 -8.97 -30.49
N THR A 866 8.72 -9.63 -30.15
CA THR A 866 9.20 -9.78 -28.74
C THR A 866 10.66 -10.25 -28.67
N LYS A 867 11.61 -9.48 -29.22
CA LYS A 867 13.06 -9.78 -29.13
C LYS A 867 13.95 -8.55 -28.85
N THR A 868 13.43 -7.59 -28.10
CA THR A 868 14.01 -6.24 -27.98
C THR A 868 14.03 -5.65 -26.56
N LEU A 869 13.80 -6.45 -25.51
CA LEU A 869 13.71 -5.96 -24.12
C LEU A 869 14.66 -6.63 -23.10
N GLU A 870 15.35 -7.72 -23.45
CA GLU A 870 16.31 -8.41 -22.55
C GLU A 870 17.78 -7.98 -22.75
N GLN A 871 18.06 -6.95 -23.57
CA GLN A 871 19.44 -6.47 -23.83
C GLN A 871 19.72 -5.01 -23.42
N GLU A 872 18.78 -4.33 -22.75
CA GLU A 872 18.99 -2.96 -22.26
C GLU A 872 19.23 -2.86 -20.74
N LEU A 873 18.74 -3.81 -19.93
CA LEU A 873 18.85 -3.77 -18.47
C LEU A 873 20.31 -3.89 -17.97
N ASP A 874 21.13 -4.75 -18.56
CA ASP A 874 22.54 -4.93 -18.16
C ASP A 874 23.47 -3.77 -18.57
N LYS A 875 23.02 -2.84 -19.44
CA LYS A 875 23.85 -1.70 -19.86
C LYS A 875 23.84 -0.51 -18.88
N ILE A 876 22.99 -0.54 -17.86
CA ILE A 876 22.81 0.59 -16.93
C ILE A 876 23.78 0.52 -15.72
N LEU A 877 24.35 -0.65 -15.43
CA LEU A 877 25.13 -0.89 -14.19
C LEU A 877 26.67 -0.89 -14.34
N SER A 878 27.22 -0.47 -15.49
CA SER A 878 28.66 -0.64 -15.79
C SER A 878 29.48 0.63 -16.13
N SER A 879 29.29 1.71 -15.35
CA SER A 879 30.21 2.88 -15.22
C SER A 879 30.38 3.82 -16.43
N PRO A 880 30.63 5.14 -16.21
CA PRO A 880 31.99 5.56 -15.89
C PRO A 880 32.12 6.50 -14.67
N LYS A 881 33.36 6.63 -14.17
CA LYS A 881 33.75 7.47 -13.02
C LYS A 881 33.64 8.98 -13.33
N ASN A 882 32.46 9.58 -13.17
CA ASN A 882 32.34 11.03 -13.12
C ASN A 882 32.66 11.58 -11.73
N LYS A 883 33.58 12.55 -11.67
CA LYS A 883 33.90 13.31 -10.46
C LYS A 883 32.81 14.37 -10.24
N SER A 884 31.81 14.09 -9.42
CA SER A 884 30.93 15.13 -8.87
C SER A 884 31.61 15.81 -7.68
N ASN A 885 31.56 17.15 -7.63
CA ASN A 885 32.15 17.92 -6.54
C ASN A 885 31.41 17.66 -5.23
N GLN A 886 32.09 17.03 -4.26
CA GLN A 886 31.63 16.98 -2.88
C GLN A 886 32.05 18.27 -2.16
N GLU A 887 31.46 19.41 -2.57
CA GLU A 887 31.65 20.70 -1.91
C GLU A 887 31.03 20.70 -0.51
N HIS A 888 31.83 20.26 0.46
CA HIS A 888 31.57 20.51 1.87
C HIS A 888 31.61 22.01 2.13
N PHE A 889 30.44 22.63 2.19
CA PHE A 889 30.27 24.00 2.69
C PHE A 889 30.59 24.05 4.21
N SER A 890 31.87 24.12 4.55
CA SER A 890 32.33 24.38 5.90
C SER A 890 32.09 25.85 6.25
N PHE A 891 30.96 26.13 6.92
CA PHE A 891 30.61 27.46 7.44
C PHE A 891 31.56 28.00 8.55
N SER A 892 32.71 27.35 8.72
CA SER A 892 33.76 27.61 9.71
C SER A 892 34.86 28.50 9.12
N ASP A 893 35.34 28.18 7.92
CA ASP A 893 36.68 28.63 7.49
C ASP A 893 36.66 30.05 6.93
N SER A 894 35.55 30.46 6.31
CA SER A 894 35.31 31.84 5.86
C SER A 894 35.32 32.86 7.03
N MET A 895 34.98 32.43 8.25
CA MET A 895 34.97 33.29 9.43
C MET A 895 36.38 33.57 9.98
N MET A 896 37.33 32.67 9.75
CA MET A 896 38.72 32.79 10.23
C MET A 896 39.58 33.72 9.37
N GLU A 897 39.28 33.85 8.08
CA GLU A 897 40.05 34.74 7.19
C GLU A 897 39.63 36.20 7.35
N ILE A 898 38.38 36.47 7.74
CA ILE A 898 37.88 37.81 8.10
C ILE A 898 38.45 38.29 9.45
N LEU A 899 38.84 37.38 10.35
CA LEU A 899 39.52 37.70 11.61
C LEU A 899 41.06 37.83 11.49
N LYS A 900 41.59 37.86 10.25
CA LYS A 900 43.01 38.04 9.92
C LYS A 900 43.33 39.33 9.17
N GLN A 901 42.33 40.12 8.80
CA GLN A 901 42.45 41.45 8.18
C GLN A 901 42.18 42.55 9.21
#